data_AF-A0A3D4V371-F1
#
_entry.id   AF-A0A3D4V371-F1
#
_cell.length_a   1.000
_cell.length_b   1.000
_cell.length_c   1.000
_cell.angle_alpha   90.00
_cell.angle_beta   90.00
_cell.angle_gamma   90.00
#
_symmetry.space_group_name_H-M   'P 1'
#
loop_
_entity.id
_entity.type
_entity.pdbx_description
1 polymer ?
#
loop_
_entity_poly.entity_id
_entity_poly.type
_entity_poly.pdbx_seq_one_letter_code
_entity_poly.pdbx_strand_id
1 'polypeptide(L)'
;VIVADLVNSALFKQLRDLSLGAREISDFADIFAVDGPMKTIADRLVVGLTNVKRSRYLISTEFSKLKGDAAKRAVKDFTQDIHQETQDGVKLMMQMMRDSDSIELANGILEVWSQADKIQNWMDFDNFMRKRVYGGKFKGGDKKTGQIIRELQGVMINSRLSGFRTPQRAIIGTGFNEFLTEWNTLVGATIRAPFTGDTVTLKANLAKMKGMFEVIPEAWDTFNSKLNSYFSSDITQIKSRYGVTRHADFNWDIQEAWLEKRGNDWDKYLHRIGRIGYNLNNDVVASWSPRTLKAGDDAHAVIMGRARAKEKAMIAAIEAQSRGDIPEVNEQVLKQAEDLFFNQLLDEHGDIDVTKDAFLEFEFREGTLTTELGENSALMERLFNQIPLLKPHFMFIRPSINGLKVNVKNMPLLNLVLDEARSVHFGKPDNFEHLAQYGITNAQELANAKSKWLGRLAMGMGITYMGVQKYLTGGLTGNGPVDPSIRKMWEDGGWERGTISLFGQRFDLDTIEPYSILMKSIADVGDNMYLMGPEWAEERFQAIALSVAAASTSKTFMQGANNLVELFKGTPGSKGRIIGGLLNDQVPMGGARNDIGKLLNPYMRELSKSTWDAIRNRNLITEHIARDPLPVSYNILNGKPRGGANPLRRMFNAAYAFRILEGNSEALWLLKNSNFDERLSTYTSPDGIKLQDENGVRSKFQKAIGDWRNSRGQSLEDALVELSKEKRIIESINEMRKDMKNGNYDIDPMKAYYHNVRIKQIMENARKIAWSRISASGEVQKLIAEQKSLELRTSQSRSQTSTQNLLSIYK
;
A
#
# COMPACT_ATOMS: atom_id res chain seq x y z
N VAL A 1 -32.74 -25.58 -38.91
CA VAL A 1 -31.83 -25.20 -37.80
C VAL A 1 -30.44 -24.88 -38.32
N ILE A 2 -29.70 -25.84 -38.89
CA ILE A 2 -28.36 -25.63 -39.48
C ILE A 2 -28.35 -24.49 -40.52
N VAL A 3 -29.36 -24.42 -41.39
CA VAL A 3 -29.50 -23.33 -42.38
C VAL A 3 -29.73 -21.96 -41.70
N ALA A 4 -30.48 -21.91 -40.60
CA ALA A 4 -30.71 -20.67 -39.86
C ALA A 4 -29.43 -20.20 -39.13
N ASP A 5 -28.65 -21.13 -38.60
CA ASP A 5 -27.36 -20.82 -37.95
C ASP A 5 -26.30 -20.35 -38.97
N LEU A 6 -26.28 -20.93 -40.17
CA LEU A 6 -25.42 -20.46 -41.28
C LEU A 6 -25.82 -19.07 -41.78
N VAL A 7 -27.12 -18.80 -41.92
CA VAL A 7 -27.65 -17.48 -42.28
C VAL A 7 -27.31 -16.45 -41.20
N ASN A 8 -27.46 -16.79 -39.92
CA ASN A 8 -27.06 -15.92 -38.81
C ASN A 8 -25.55 -15.66 -38.79
N SER A 9 -24.71 -16.67 -39.02
CA SER A 9 -23.26 -16.51 -39.09
C SER A 9 -22.83 -15.58 -40.24
N ALA A 10 -23.48 -15.67 -41.40
CA ALA A 10 -23.24 -14.77 -42.52
C ALA A 10 -23.70 -13.33 -42.21
N LEU A 11 -24.86 -13.16 -41.57
CA LEU A 11 -25.38 -11.86 -41.13
C LEU A 11 -24.44 -11.20 -40.10
N PHE A 12 -23.90 -11.95 -39.14
CA PHE A 12 -22.97 -11.43 -38.13
C PHE A 12 -21.61 -10.98 -38.72
N LYS A 13 -21.06 -11.70 -39.71
CA LYS A 13 -19.86 -11.24 -40.45
C LYS A 13 -20.12 -9.94 -41.20
N GLN A 14 -21.28 -9.86 -41.84
CA GLN A 14 -21.73 -8.67 -42.54
C GLN A 14 -21.97 -7.47 -41.60
N LEU A 15 -22.46 -7.72 -40.38
CA LEU A 15 -22.60 -6.70 -39.34
C LEU A 15 -21.23 -6.20 -38.87
N ARG A 16 -20.24 -7.09 -38.66
CA ARG A 16 -18.86 -6.71 -38.31
C ARG A 16 -18.25 -5.76 -39.34
N ASP A 17 -18.32 -6.12 -40.62
CA ASP A 17 -17.69 -5.33 -41.68
C ASP A 17 -18.34 -3.94 -41.81
N LEU A 18 -19.67 -3.86 -41.65
CA LEU A 18 -20.40 -2.60 -41.59
C LEU A 18 -20.07 -1.79 -40.33
N SER A 19 -19.90 -2.44 -39.18
CA SER A 19 -19.54 -1.75 -37.93
C SER A 19 -18.12 -1.20 -37.96
N LEU A 20 -17.17 -1.92 -38.56
CA LEU A 20 -15.82 -1.42 -38.79
C LEU A 20 -15.86 -0.20 -39.72
N GLY A 21 -16.59 -0.29 -40.84
CA GLY A 21 -16.76 0.85 -41.75
C GLY A 21 -17.47 2.04 -41.10
N ALA A 22 -18.50 1.82 -40.28
CA ALA A 22 -19.19 2.87 -39.55
C ALA A 22 -18.27 3.60 -38.56
N ARG A 23 -17.39 2.87 -37.88
CA ARG A 23 -16.45 3.44 -36.91
C ARG A 23 -15.38 4.32 -37.56
N GLU A 24 -14.89 3.95 -38.75
CA GLU A 24 -13.90 4.76 -39.46
C GLU A 24 -14.54 6.03 -40.09
N ILE A 25 -15.85 6.01 -40.33
CA ILE A 25 -16.60 7.13 -40.93
C ILE A 25 -17.25 8.02 -39.87
N SER A 26 -17.43 7.55 -38.63
CA SER A 26 -18.10 8.31 -37.55
C SER A 26 -17.46 9.63 -37.22
N ASP A 27 -16.15 9.77 -37.45
CA ASP A 27 -15.41 11.01 -37.21
C ASP A 27 -15.60 12.04 -38.33
N PHE A 28 -16.15 11.63 -39.48
CA PHE A 28 -16.23 12.45 -40.70
C PHE A 28 -17.66 12.59 -41.27
N ALA A 29 -18.62 11.74 -40.87
CA ALA A 29 -20.00 11.81 -41.34
C ALA A 29 -21.02 11.22 -40.34
N ASP A 30 -22.27 11.67 -40.43
CA ASP A 30 -23.38 11.18 -39.60
C ASP A 30 -23.73 9.72 -39.96
N ILE A 31 -23.33 8.80 -39.08
CA ILE A 31 -23.57 7.36 -39.21
C ILE A 31 -25.06 6.96 -39.09
N PHE A 32 -25.93 7.85 -38.59
CA PHE A 32 -27.38 7.68 -38.45
C PHE A 32 -28.20 8.31 -39.57
N ALA A 33 -27.56 8.82 -40.62
CA ALA A 33 -28.24 9.37 -41.79
C ALA A 33 -29.27 8.40 -42.40
N VAL A 34 -30.19 8.94 -43.21
CA VAL A 34 -31.32 8.17 -43.79
C VAL A 34 -30.87 6.95 -44.59
N ASP A 35 -29.64 6.90 -45.11
CA ASP A 35 -29.02 5.72 -45.74
C ASP A 35 -27.64 5.38 -45.13
N GLY A 36 -27.44 5.74 -43.87
CA GLY A 36 -26.20 5.52 -43.12
C GLY A 36 -25.96 4.05 -42.74
N PRO A 37 -24.72 3.71 -42.35
CA PRO A 37 -24.35 2.36 -41.99
C PRO A 37 -25.14 1.82 -40.78
N MET A 38 -25.59 2.67 -39.86
CA MET A 38 -26.40 2.25 -38.71
C MET A 38 -27.80 1.76 -39.09
N LYS A 39 -28.43 2.34 -40.11
CA LYS A 39 -29.71 1.84 -40.64
C LYS A 39 -29.53 0.45 -41.25
N THR A 40 -28.45 0.24 -42.00
CA THR A 40 -28.15 -1.07 -42.58
C THR A 40 -27.86 -2.12 -41.50
N ILE A 41 -27.19 -1.73 -40.41
CA ILE A 41 -27.01 -2.58 -39.22
C ILE A 41 -28.37 -2.90 -38.57
N ALA A 42 -29.25 -1.92 -38.42
CA ALA A 42 -30.60 -2.09 -37.88
C ALA A 42 -31.41 -3.11 -38.68
N ASP A 43 -31.49 -2.93 -40.00
CA ASP A 43 -32.28 -3.79 -40.88
C ASP A 43 -31.76 -5.23 -40.86
N ARG A 44 -30.44 -5.42 -40.85
CA ARG A 44 -29.81 -6.75 -40.75
C ARG A 44 -30.04 -7.39 -39.37
N LEU A 45 -30.05 -6.61 -38.30
CA LEU A 45 -30.40 -7.10 -36.95
C LEU A 45 -31.87 -7.54 -36.87
N VAL A 46 -32.79 -6.78 -37.48
CA VAL A 46 -34.21 -7.17 -37.54
C VAL A 46 -34.36 -8.51 -38.25
N VAL A 47 -33.71 -8.69 -39.40
CA VAL A 47 -33.74 -9.95 -40.15
C VAL A 47 -33.14 -11.11 -39.34
N GLY A 48 -31.99 -10.90 -38.69
CA GLY A 48 -31.34 -11.92 -37.87
C GLY A 48 -32.17 -12.35 -36.65
N LEU A 49 -32.68 -11.39 -35.88
CA LEU A 49 -33.53 -11.63 -34.72
C LEU A 49 -34.85 -12.30 -35.08
N THR A 50 -35.49 -11.87 -36.18
CA THR A 50 -36.72 -12.47 -36.70
C THR A 50 -36.48 -13.94 -37.05
N ASN A 51 -35.39 -14.25 -37.76
CA ASN A 51 -35.06 -15.61 -38.15
C ASN A 51 -34.74 -16.53 -36.95
N VAL A 52 -34.09 -16.01 -35.91
CA VAL A 52 -33.81 -16.77 -34.67
C VAL A 52 -35.09 -17.11 -33.93
N LYS A 53 -35.94 -16.10 -33.70
CA LYS A 53 -37.22 -16.29 -33.00
C LYS A 53 -38.14 -17.24 -33.79
N ARG A 54 -38.19 -17.09 -35.13
CA ARG A 54 -38.88 -18.02 -36.04
C ARG A 54 -38.35 -19.45 -35.93
N SER A 55 -37.02 -19.64 -35.95
CA SER A 55 -36.40 -20.97 -35.82
C SER A 55 -36.76 -21.64 -34.49
N ARG A 56 -36.78 -20.88 -33.38
CA ARG A 56 -37.18 -21.39 -32.05
C ARG A 56 -38.64 -21.80 -31.99
N TYR A 57 -39.52 -21.03 -32.63
CA TYR A 57 -40.93 -21.39 -32.72
C TYR A 57 -41.18 -22.63 -33.56
N LEU A 58 -40.46 -22.79 -34.68
CA LEU A 58 -40.54 -23.97 -35.52
C LEU A 58 -40.06 -25.26 -34.81
N ILE A 59 -39.25 -25.13 -33.76
CA ILE A 59 -38.78 -26.25 -32.92
C ILE A 59 -39.65 -26.43 -31.67
N SER A 60 -40.59 -25.51 -31.41
CA SER A 60 -41.43 -25.55 -30.21
C SER A 60 -42.42 -26.73 -30.25
N THR A 61 -42.72 -27.26 -29.07
CA THR A 61 -43.71 -28.34 -28.88
C THR A 61 -45.12 -27.89 -29.26
N GLU A 62 -45.43 -26.60 -29.13
CA GLU A 62 -46.70 -26.00 -29.58
C GLU A 62 -46.83 -26.00 -31.10
N PHE A 63 -45.76 -25.64 -31.83
CA PHE A 63 -45.78 -25.70 -33.29
C PHE A 63 -45.84 -27.14 -33.82
N SER A 64 -45.16 -28.07 -33.16
CA SER A 64 -45.11 -29.50 -33.54
C SER A 64 -46.48 -30.19 -33.50
N LYS A 65 -47.48 -29.60 -32.82
CA LYS A 65 -48.86 -30.10 -32.73
C LYS A 65 -49.73 -29.65 -33.91
N LEU A 66 -49.31 -28.64 -34.68
CA LEU A 66 -50.06 -28.10 -35.81
C LEU A 66 -49.76 -28.90 -37.10
N LYS A 67 -50.78 -29.19 -37.91
CA LYS A 67 -50.64 -29.92 -39.19
C LYS A 67 -51.29 -29.17 -40.35
N GLY A 68 -50.77 -29.37 -41.56
CA GLY A 68 -51.36 -28.86 -42.80
C GLY A 68 -51.34 -27.33 -42.90
N ASP A 69 -52.38 -26.75 -43.52
CA ASP A 69 -52.45 -25.30 -43.80
C ASP A 69 -52.59 -24.44 -42.53
N ALA A 70 -53.06 -25.00 -41.42
CA ALA A 70 -53.06 -24.34 -40.12
C ALA A 70 -51.64 -24.07 -39.59
N ALA A 71 -50.70 -25.00 -39.81
CA ALA A 71 -49.30 -24.79 -39.47
C ALA A 71 -48.67 -23.69 -40.34
N LYS A 72 -48.98 -23.66 -41.65
CA LYS A 72 -48.47 -22.61 -42.55
C LYS A 72 -48.96 -21.22 -42.18
N ARG A 73 -50.25 -21.08 -41.81
CA ARG A 73 -50.83 -19.81 -41.34
C ARG A 73 -50.21 -19.39 -40.00
N ALA A 74 -50.12 -20.30 -39.03
CA ALA A 74 -49.50 -20.02 -37.73
C ALA A 74 -48.04 -19.58 -37.86
N VAL A 75 -47.22 -20.20 -38.74
CA VAL A 75 -45.85 -19.71 -39.01
C VAL A 75 -45.87 -18.32 -39.62
N LYS A 76 -46.77 -18.06 -40.57
CA LYS A 76 -46.84 -16.78 -41.27
C LYS A 76 -47.21 -15.65 -40.30
N ASP A 77 -48.28 -15.84 -39.54
CA ASP A 77 -48.80 -14.87 -38.58
C ASP A 77 -47.78 -14.63 -37.45
N PHE A 78 -47.24 -15.70 -36.87
CA PHE A 78 -46.20 -15.60 -35.85
C PHE A 78 -44.91 -14.95 -36.36
N THR A 79 -44.49 -15.25 -37.60
CA THR A 79 -43.30 -14.61 -38.19
C THR A 79 -43.55 -13.13 -38.42
N GLN A 80 -44.76 -12.73 -38.82
CA GLN A 80 -45.13 -11.35 -39.03
C GLN A 80 -45.20 -10.56 -37.72
N ASP A 81 -45.82 -11.12 -36.68
CA ASP A 81 -45.89 -10.51 -35.34
C ASP A 81 -44.49 -10.32 -34.74
N ILE A 82 -43.63 -11.33 -34.87
CA ILE A 82 -42.26 -11.26 -34.38
C ILE A 82 -41.40 -10.34 -35.21
N HIS A 83 -41.62 -10.26 -36.52
CA HIS A 83 -40.91 -9.32 -37.35
C HIS A 83 -41.23 -7.89 -36.93
N GLN A 84 -42.51 -7.59 -36.67
CA GLN A 84 -42.96 -6.29 -36.19
C GLN A 84 -42.40 -5.97 -34.79
N GLU A 85 -42.54 -6.89 -33.83
CA GLU A 85 -42.00 -6.75 -32.47
C GLU A 85 -40.48 -6.52 -32.48
N THR A 86 -39.77 -7.25 -33.35
CA THR A 86 -38.32 -7.13 -33.51
C THR A 86 -37.95 -5.80 -34.18
N GLN A 87 -38.72 -5.37 -35.19
CA GLN A 87 -38.51 -4.10 -35.86
C GLN A 87 -38.71 -2.93 -34.90
N ASP A 88 -39.76 -2.97 -34.06
CA ASP A 88 -40.05 -1.93 -33.08
C ASP A 88 -38.99 -1.90 -31.97
N GLY A 89 -38.52 -3.08 -31.51
CA GLY A 89 -37.43 -3.18 -30.55
C GLY A 89 -36.08 -2.66 -31.08
N VAL A 90 -35.75 -2.96 -32.34
CA VAL A 90 -34.52 -2.46 -32.98
C VAL A 90 -34.63 -0.97 -33.29
N LYS A 91 -35.80 -0.46 -33.69
CA LYS A 91 -36.06 0.98 -33.87
C LYS A 91 -35.91 1.74 -32.57
N LEU A 92 -36.46 1.24 -31.46
CA LEU A 92 -36.31 1.83 -30.14
C LEU A 92 -34.82 1.86 -29.72
N MET A 93 -34.09 0.77 -29.93
CA MET A 93 -32.65 0.72 -29.67
C MET A 93 -31.88 1.74 -30.53
N MET A 94 -32.25 1.89 -31.81
CA MET A 94 -31.64 2.86 -32.73
C MET A 94 -32.01 4.31 -32.38
N GLN A 95 -33.22 4.55 -31.90
CA GLN A 95 -33.66 5.84 -31.38
C GLN A 95 -32.93 6.19 -30.09
N MET A 96 -32.81 5.26 -29.14
CA MET A 96 -32.02 5.46 -27.92
C MET A 96 -30.55 5.77 -28.22
N MET A 97 -29.96 5.14 -29.25
CA MET A 97 -28.59 5.45 -29.71
C MET A 97 -28.46 6.80 -30.41
N ARG A 98 -29.52 7.25 -31.09
CA ARG A 98 -29.56 8.55 -31.77
C ARG A 98 -29.82 9.70 -30.80
N ASP A 99 -30.64 9.46 -29.78
CA ASP A 99 -31.06 10.44 -28.78
C ASP A 99 -30.08 10.51 -27.58
N SER A 100 -29.17 9.55 -27.45
CA SER A 100 -28.05 9.65 -26.51
C SER A 100 -26.93 10.48 -27.14
N ASP A 101 -26.59 11.64 -26.57
CA ASP A 101 -25.47 12.50 -26.98
C ASP A 101 -24.07 11.85 -26.86
N SER A 102 -23.97 10.54 -26.54
CA SER A 102 -22.68 9.87 -26.34
C SER A 102 -22.23 9.07 -27.57
N ILE A 103 -21.25 9.64 -28.28
CA ILE A 103 -20.42 8.94 -29.29
C ILE A 103 -19.83 7.63 -28.72
N GLU A 104 -19.62 7.56 -27.40
CA GLU A 104 -19.16 6.38 -26.67
C GLU A 104 -20.16 5.21 -26.67
N LEU A 105 -21.47 5.45 -26.69
CA LEU A 105 -22.47 4.38 -26.79
C LEU A 105 -22.45 3.74 -28.17
N ALA A 106 -22.41 4.57 -29.22
CA ALA A 106 -22.28 4.11 -30.60
C ALA A 106 -20.97 3.33 -30.80
N ASN A 107 -19.84 3.87 -30.35
CA ASN A 107 -18.54 3.20 -30.44
C ASN A 107 -18.47 1.90 -29.62
N GLY A 108 -19.07 1.86 -28.43
CA GLY A 108 -19.14 0.65 -27.61
C GLY A 108 -19.96 -0.45 -28.27
N ILE A 109 -21.08 -0.11 -28.90
CA ILE A 109 -21.91 -1.07 -29.65
C ILE A 109 -21.16 -1.55 -30.89
N LEU A 110 -20.51 -0.65 -31.63
CA LEU A 110 -19.65 -1.00 -32.78
C LEU A 110 -18.48 -1.91 -32.36
N GLU A 111 -17.89 -1.73 -31.18
CA GLU A 111 -16.84 -2.60 -30.65
C GLU A 111 -17.37 -4.02 -30.39
N VAL A 112 -18.56 -4.16 -29.80
CA VAL A 112 -19.19 -5.46 -29.55
C VAL A 112 -19.45 -6.19 -30.87
N TRP A 113 -19.94 -5.47 -31.88
CA TRP A 113 -20.18 -6.02 -33.22
C TRP A 113 -18.90 -6.25 -34.03
N SER A 114 -17.83 -5.50 -33.79
CA SER A 114 -16.52 -5.73 -34.41
C SER A 114 -15.92 -7.10 -34.04
N GLN A 115 -16.40 -7.71 -32.94
CA GLN A 115 -15.98 -9.02 -32.47
C GLN A 115 -16.89 -10.17 -32.97
N ALA A 116 -17.73 -9.93 -33.98
CA ALA A 116 -18.73 -10.91 -34.43
C ALA A 116 -18.15 -12.23 -34.98
N ASP A 117 -16.87 -12.30 -35.37
CA ASP A 117 -16.26 -13.60 -35.71
C ASP A 117 -16.29 -14.60 -34.56
N LYS A 118 -16.24 -14.08 -33.33
CA LYS A 118 -16.31 -14.86 -32.09
C LYS A 118 -17.77 -15.01 -31.61
N ILE A 119 -18.66 -14.11 -32.02
CA ILE A 119 -20.08 -14.08 -31.63
C ILE A 119 -20.93 -14.58 -32.80
N GLN A 120 -21.20 -15.88 -32.83
CA GLN A 120 -21.87 -16.52 -33.97
C GLN A 120 -23.39 -16.69 -33.76
N ASN A 121 -23.85 -16.55 -32.52
CA ASN A 121 -25.26 -16.64 -32.15
C ASN A 121 -25.55 -15.84 -30.85
N TRP A 122 -26.83 -15.72 -30.49
CA TRP A 122 -27.25 -14.98 -29.29
C TRP A 122 -26.77 -15.58 -27.96
N MET A 123 -26.54 -16.89 -27.89
CA MET A 123 -25.96 -17.49 -26.69
C MET A 123 -24.49 -17.10 -26.53
N ASP A 124 -23.75 -16.98 -27.64
CA ASP A 124 -22.38 -16.46 -27.64
C ASP A 124 -22.36 -14.98 -27.22
N PHE A 125 -23.34 -14.20 -27.66
CA PHE A 125 -23.49 -12.80 -27.25
C PHE A 125 -23.80 -12.67 -25.76
N ASP A 126 -24.75 -13.43 -25.24
CA ASP A 126 -25.07 -13.44 -23.80
C ASP A 126 -23.87 -13.90 -22.97
N ASN A 127 -23.15 -14.92 -23.43
CA ASN A 127 -21.92 -15.38 -22.79
C ASN A 127 -20.83 -14.31 -22.85
N PHE A 128 -20.71 -13.58 -23.97
CA PHE A 128 -19.76 -12.48 -24.11
C PHE A 128 -20.06 -11.34 -23.10
N MET A 129 -21.31 -10.87 -23.05
CA MET A 129 -21.76 -9.83 -22.12
C MET A 129 -21.53 -10.25 -20.66
N ARG A 130 -21.92 -11.48 -20.31
CA ARG A 130 -21.66 -12.07 -18.97
C ARG A 130 -20.18 -12.16 -18.65
N LYS A 131 -19.33 -12.55 -19.61
CA LYS A 131 -17.87 -12.64 -19.40
C LYS A 131 -17.21 -11.27 -19.27
N ARG A 132 -17.75 -10.22 -19.88
CA ARG A 132 -17.27 -8.84 -19.67
C ARG A 132 -17.54 -8.37 -18.23
N VAL A 133 -18.66 -8.79 -17.63
CA VAL A 133 -19.04 -8.47 -16.25
C VAL A 133 -18.38 -9.36 -15.19
N TYR A 134 -18.45 -10.68 -15.34
CA TYR A 134 -17.93 -11.66 -14.36
C TYR A 134 -16.44 -11.98 -14.53
N GLY A 135 -15.93 -11.81 -15.74
CA GLY A 135 -14.59 -12.26 -16.12
C GLY A 135 -14.56 -13.70 -16.60
N GLY A 136 -13.44 -14.06 -17.24
CA GLY A 136 -13.19 -15.38 -17.76
C GLY A 136 -12.64 -15.38 -19.19
N LYS A 137 -12.53 -16.57 -19.76
CA LYS A 137 -12.09 -16.80 -21.13
C LYS A 137 -13.30 -16.78 -22.08
N PHE A 138 -13.24 -16.05 -23.18
CA PHE A 138 -14.23 -16.12 -24.26
C PHE A 138 -13.58 -16.66 -25.54
N LYS A 139 -14.09 -17.78 -26.04
CA LYS A 139 -13.69 -18.50 -27.27
C LYS A 139 -12.23 -18.27 -27.71
N GLY A 140 -11.28 -18.78 -26.93
CA GLY A 140 -9.86 -18.78 -27.28
C GLY A 140 -9.05 -17.52 -26.89
N GLY A 141 -9.69 -16.40 -26.54
CA GLY A 141 -8.98 -15.19 -26.06
C GLY A 141 -8.45 -15.30 -24.65
N ASP A 142 -7.67 -14.33 -24.17
CA ASP A 142 -7.09 -14.37 -22.82
C ASP A 142 -8.14 -14.26 -21.71
N LYS A 143 -7.81 -14.81 -20.53
CA LYS A 143 -8.66 -14.70 -19.34
C LYS A 143 -8.66 -13.24 -18.88
N LYS A 144 -9.79 -12.53 -19.06
CA LYS A 144 -9.93 -11.15 -18.60
C LYS A 144 -10.63 -11.10 -17.24
N THR A 145 -10.18 -10.22 -16.35
CA THR A 145 -10.89 -9.88 -15.12
C THR A 145 -12.16 -9.09 -15.47
N GLY A 146 -13.29 -9.51 -14.92
CA GLY A 146 -14.59 -8.88 -15.17
C GLY A 146 -14.72 -7.49 -14.56
N GLN A 147 -15.61 -6.66 -15.11
CA GLN A 147 -15.75 -5.26 -14.71
C GLN A 147 -16.12 -5.10 -13.23
N ILE A 148 -17.01 -5.93 -12.68
CA ILE A 148 -17.42 -5.83 -11.25
C ILE A 148 -16.21 -5.92 -10.34
N ILE A 149 -15.32 -6.89 -10.61
CA ILE A 149 -14.11 -7.08 -9.82
C ILE A 149 -13.21 -5.85 -9.95
N ARG A 150 -13.09 -5.25 -11.15
CA ARG A 150 -12.30 -4.03 -11.35
C ARG A 150 -12.88 -2.83 -10.58
N GLU A 151 -14.19 -2.67 -10.56
CA GLU A 151 -14.83 -1.59 -9.79
C GLU A 151 -14.61 -1.78 -8.29
N LEU A 152 -14.81 -3.00 -7.78
CA LEU A 152 -14.57 -3.30 -6.37
C LEU A 152 -13.09 -3.14 -5.98
N GLN A 153 -12.17 -3.45 -6.90
CA GLN A 153 -10.75 -3.14 -6.74
C GLN A 153 -10.51 -1.63 -6.63
N GLY A 154 -11.15 -0.83 -7.50
CA GLY A 154 -11.13 0.64 -7.42
C GLY A 154 -11.62 1.16 -6.08
N VAL A 155 -12.77 0.67 -5.60
CA VAL A 155 -13.32 1.06 -4.30
C VAL A 155 -12.36 0.71 -3.18
N MET A 156 -11.74 -0.47 -3.25
CA MET A 156 -10.75 -0.90 -2.26
C MET A 156 -9.53 0.02 -2.23
N ILE A 157 -9.01 0.42 -3.39
CA ILE A 157 -7.88 1.35 -3.50
C ILE A 157 -8.26 2.71 -2.90
N ASN A 158 -9.37 3.27 -3.36
CA ASN A 158 -9.90 4.56 -2.90
C ASN A 158 -10.14 4.56 -1.39
N SER A 159 -10.77 3.50 -0.90
CA SER A 159 -11.01 3.28 0.53
C SER A 159 -9.73 3.21 1.33
N ARG A 160 -8.72 2.47 0.89
CA ARG A 160 -7.43 2.37 1.60
C ARG A 160 -6.64 3.68 1.56
N LEU A 161 -6.67 4.39 0.45
CA LEU A 161 -5.96 5.65 0.26
C LEU A 161 -6.63 6.84 0.97
N SER A 162 -7.93 6.75 1.26
CA SER A 162 -8.74 7.82 1.89
C SER A 162 -8.28 8.33 3.26
N GLY A 163 -7.25 7.76 3.89
CA GLY A 163 -6.71 8.30 5.15
C GLY A 163 -6.17 9.71 4.95
N PHE A 164 -6.45 10.63 5.87
CA PHE A 164 -6.09 12.06 5.72
C PHE A 164 -4.58 12.27 5.57
N ARG A 165 -3.80 11.39 6.20
CA ARG A 165 -2.33 11.43 6.16
C ARG A 165 -1.75 10.81 4.91
N THR A 166 -2.47 9.92 4.24
CA THR A 166 -1.94 9.12 3.12
C THR A 166 -1.46 9.98 1.95
N PRO A 167 -2.27 10.90 1.39
CA PRO A 167 -1.82 11.75 0.31
C PRO A 167 -0.68 12.67 0.75
N GLN A 168 -0.75 13.21 1.98
CA GLN A 168 0.33 14.05 2.51
C GLN A 168 1.64 13.29 2.66
N ARG A 169 1.63 12.08 3.24
CA ARG A 169 2.85 11.25 3.38
C ARG A 169 3.44 10.88 2.03
N ALA A 170 2.60 10.62 1.03
CA ALA A 170 3.08 10.32 -0.32
C ALA A 170 3.68 11.56 -0.99
N ILE A 171 3.01 12.72 -0.93
CA ILE A 171 3.49 13.98 -1.53
C ILE A 171 4.77 14.46 -0.82
N ILE A 172 4.72 14.55 0.51
CA ILE A 172 5.87 14.95 1.33
C ILE A 172 7.00 13.94 1.16
N GLY A 173 6.71 12.64 1.23
CA GLY A 173 7.72 11.59 1.09
C GLY A 173 8.39 11.60 -0.29
N THR A 174 7.62 11.77 -1.37
CA THR A 174 8.13 11.86 -2.75
C THR A 174 8.99 13.11 -2.92
N GLY A 175 8.45 14.29 -2.59
CA GLY A 175 9.18 15.56 -2.75
C GLY A 175 10.39 15.69 -1.82
N PHE A 176 10.29 15.20 -0.57
CA PHE A 176 11.41 15.20 0.37
C PHE A 176 12.51 14.20 -0.04
N ASN A 177 12.15 13.01 -0.52
CA ASN A 177 13.13 12.04 -1.01
C ASN A 177 13.88 12.57 -2.24
N GLU A 178 13.19 13.29 -3.13
CA GLU A 178 13.82 13.93 -4.28
C GLU A 178 14.76 15.05 -3.86
N PHE A 179 14.30 15.94 -2.96
CA PHE A 179 15.16 16.97 -2.38
C PHE A 179 16.41 16.40 -1.72
N LEU A 180 16.27 15.33 -0.92
CA LEU A 180 17.39 14.63 -0.31
C LEU A 180 18.30 13.99 -1.35
N THR A 181 17.74 13.47 -2.43
CA THR A 181 18.51 12.88 -3.52
C THR A 181 19.37 13.93 -4.21
N GLU A 182 18.81 15.09 -4.53
CA GLU A 182 19.57 16.20 -5.11
C GLU A 182 20.57 16.81 -4.13
N TRP A 183 20.23 16.82 -2.84
CA TRP A 183 21.16 17.23 -1.79
C TRP A 183 22.35 16.27 -1.71
N ASN A 184 22.10 14.96 -1.76
CA ASN A 184 23.14 13.95 -1.84
C ASN A 184 24.02 14.24 -3.07
N THR A 185 23.42 14.43 -4.24
CA THR A 185 24.16 14.75 -5.47
C THR A 185 25.06 15.98 -5.32
N LEU A 186 24.55 17.07 -4.72
CA LEU A 186 25.32 18.28 -4.44
C LEU A 186 26.47 18.04 -3.46
N VAL A 187 26.22 17.32 -2.35
CA VAL A 187 27.26 16.94 -1.38
C VAL A 187 28.36 16.13 -2.07
N GLY A 188 28.00 15.15 -2.88
CA GLY A 188 28.96 14.33 -3.62
C GLY A 188 29.73 15.13 -4.68
N ALA A 189 29.08 16.05 -5.38
CA ALA A 189 29.74 16.95 -6.33
C ALA A 189 30.75 17.87 -5.61
N THR A 190 30.39 18.38 -4.43
CA THR A 190 31.27 19.20 -3.58
C THR A 190 32.48 18.42 -3.10
N ILE A 191 32.29 17.16 -2.68
CA ILE A 191 33.40 16.28 -2.27
C ILE A 191 34.30 15.95 -3.47
N ARG A 192 33.74 15.72 -4.66
CA ARG A 192 34.51 15.37 -5.86
C ARG A 192 35.26 16.53 -6.50
N ALA A 193 34.71 17.74 -6.44
CA ALA A 193 35.28 18.93 -7.07
C ALA A 193 36.78 19.13 -6.79
N PRO A 194 37.28 19.08 -5.53
CA PRO A 194 38.71 19.26 -5.26
C PRO A 194 39.61 18.14 -5.80
N PHE A 195 39.09 16.92 -5.99
CA PHE A 195 39.88 15.77 -6.47
C PHE A 195 39.82 15.58 -7.99
N THR A 196 38.76 16.07 -8.64
CA THR A 196 38.50 15.84 -10.07
C THR A 196 38.59 17.10 -10.91
N GLY A 197 38.59 18.30 -10.30
CA GLY A 197 38.53 19.57 -11.01
C GLY A 197 37.18 19.86 -11.69
N ASP A 198 36.18 18.99 -11.52
CA ASP A 198 34.88 19.08 -12.16
C ASP A 198 33.98 20.13 -11.50
N THR A 199 34.24 21.40 -11.81
CA THR A 199 33.45 22.54 -11.35
C THR A 199 32.13 22.69 -12.11
N VAL A 200 32.02 22.08 -13.29
CA VAL A 200 30.81 22.11 -14.14
C VAL A 200 29.69 21.35 -13.45
N THR A 201 29.95 20.10 -13.04
CA THR A 201 28.97 19.28 -12.30
C THR A 201 28.55 19.92 -10.97
N LEU A 202 29.47 20.58 -10.26
CA LEU A 202 29.14 21.30 -9.03
C LEU A 202 28.19 22.48 -9.29
N LYS A 203 28.51 23.32 -10.27
CA LYS A 203 27.69 24.48 -10.64
C LYS A 203 26.32 24.07 -11.19
N ALA A 204 26.27 23.01 -12.01
CA ALA A 204 25.03 22.47 -12.54
C ALA A 204 24.11 21.93 -11.41
N ASN A 205 24.67 21.21 -10.43
CA ASN A 205 23.89 20.72 -9.28
C ASN A 205 23.44 21.84 -8.33
N LEU A 206 24.24 22.89 -8.16
CA LEU A 206 23.80 24.10 -7.43
C LEU A 206 22.64 24.80 -8.16
N ALA A 207 22.71 24.89 -9.49
CA ALA A 207 21.62 25.44 -10.30
C ALA A 207 20.35 24.59 -10.24
N LYS A 208 20.48 23.25 -10.31
CA LYS A 208 19.38 22.29 -10.13
C LYS A 208 18.70 22.47 -8.78
N MET A 209 19.49 22.51 -7.70
CA MET A 209 19.00 22.71 -6.32
C MET A 209 18.30 24.06 -6.14
N LYS A 210 18.89 25.14 -6.65
CA LYS A 210 18.26 26.47 -6.65
C LYS A 210 16.93 26.44 -7.40
N GLY A 211 16.88 25.76 -8.54
CA GLY A 211 15.67 25.58 -9.34
C GLY A 211 14.53 24.91 -8.59
N MET A 212 14.84 23.87 -7.82
CA MET A 212 13.84 23.18 -7.01
C MET A 212 13.17 24.09 -5.97
N PHE A 213 13.88 25.10 -5.44
CA PHE A 213 13.31 26.06 -4.49
C PHE A 213 12.53 27.19 -5.17
N GLU A 214 13.03 27.71 -6.28
CA GLU A 214 12.39 28.80 -7.03
C GLU A 214 11.04 28.38 -7.63
N VAL A 215 10.90 27.12 -8.03
CA VAL A 215 9.68 26.58 -8.66
C VAL A 215 8.58 26.19 -7.66
N ILE A 216 8.83 26.19 -6.34
CA ILE A 216 7.83 25.78 -5.34
C ILE A 216 6.50 26.55 -5.49
N PRO A 217 6.48 27.89 -5.69
CA PRO A 217 5.23 28.62 -5.91
C PRO A 217 4.49 28.18 -7.19
N GLU A 218 5.19 28.04 -8.32
CA GLU A 218 4.62 27.58 -9.60
C GLU A 218 4.07 26.14 -9.47
N ALA A 219 4.79 25.27 -8.78
CA ALA A 219 4.34 23.91 -8.48
C ALA A 219 3.11 23.90 -7.57
N TRP A 220 2.99 24.83 -6.63
CA TRP A 220 1.81 24.99 -5.78
C TRP A 220 0.59 25.50 -6.55
N ASP A 221 0.79 26.44 -7.47
CA ASP A 221 -0.27 26.92 -8.36
C ASP A 221 -0.74 25.80 -9.31
N THR A 222 0.21 25.03 -9.85
CA THR A 222 -0.09 23.85 -10.67
C THR A 222 -0.85 22.80 -9.84
N PHE A 223 -0.40 22.53 -8.62
CA PHE A 223 -1.08 21.63 -7.70
C PHE A 223 -2.53 22.05 -7.50
N ASN A 224 -2.79 23.31 -7.14
CA ASN A 224 -4.15 23.81 -6.89
C ASN A 224 -5.01 23.80 -8.16
N SER A 225 -4.43 24.19 -9.31
CA SER A 225 -5.12 24.18 -10.60
C SER A 225 -5.53 22.76 -11.01
N LYS A 226 -4.59 21.81 -10.98
CA LYS A 226 -4.85 20.40 -11.28
C LYS A 226 -5.77 19.77 -10.26
N LEU A 227 -5.64 20.10 -8.97
CA LEU A 227 -6.55 19.65 -7.92
C LEU A 227 -7.99 20.10 -8.21
N ASN A 228 -8.19 21.38 -8.51
CA ASN A 228 -9.52 21.91 -8.86
C ASN A 228 -10.09 21.22 -10.11
N SER A 229 -9.26 21.06 -11.15
CA SER A 229 -9.64 20.36 -12.39
C SER A 229 -10.00 18.89 -12.12
N TYR A 230 -9.24 18.18 -11.30
CA TYR A 230 -9.51 16.78 -10.96
C TYR A 230 -10.73 16.61 -10.05
N PHE A 231 -11.07 17.60 -9.23
CA PHE A 231 -12.29 17.58 -8.43
C PHE A 231 -13.54 17.97 -9.25
N SER A 232 -13.38 18.72 -10.34
CA SER A 232 -14.48 19.05 -11.27
C SER A 232 -14.64 18.05 -12.43
N SER A 233 -13.62 17.24 -12.72
CA SER A 233 -13.64 16.25 -13.80
C SER A 233 -14.03 14.85 -13.32
N ASP A 234 -14.51 14.02 -14.25
CA ASP A 234 -14.73 12.60 -13.99
C ASP A 234 -13.39 11.88 -13.77
N ILE A 235 -13.30 11.07 -12.71
CA ILE A 235 -12.06 10.36 -12.36
C ILE A 235 -11.61 9.39 -13.46
N THR A 236 -12.54 8.95 -14.29
CA THR A 236 -12.32 8.05 -15.43
C THR A 236 -11.38 8.65 -16.49
N GLN A 237 -11.27 9.97 -16.53
CA GLN A 237 -10.35 10.72 -17.41
C GLN A 237 -8.98 10.94 -16.75
N ILE A 238 -8.85 10.67 -15.45
CA ILE A 238 -7.63 10.92 -14.67
C ILE A 238 -6.74 9.66 -14.72
N LYS A 239 -5.72 9.69 -15.58
CA LYS A 239 -4.68 8.65 -15.59
C LYS A 239 -3.84 8.78 -14.32
N SER A 240 -4.06 7.90 -13.33
CA SER A 240 -3.20 7.79 -12.15
C SER A 240 -2.54 6.42 -12.05
N ARG A 241 -1.32 6.38 -11.51
CA ARG A 241 -0.59 5.16 -11.20
C ARG A 241 -1.25 4.27 -10.13
N TYR A 242 -2.19 4.84 -9.38
CA TYR A 242 -2.96 4.15 -8.34
C TYR A 242 -4.16 3.37 -8.91
N GLY A 243 -4.36 3.42 -10.22
CA GLY A 243 -5.37 2.65 -10.92
C GLY A 243 -6.68 3.41 -10.95
N VAL A 244 -7.01 3.93 -12.12
CA VAL A 244 -8.40 4.13 -12.50
C VAL A 244 -8.55 3.47 -13.85
N THR A 245 -9.45 2.49 -13.90
CA THR A 245 -9.84 1.78 -15.10
C THR A 245 -10.09 2.78 -16.24
N ARG A 246 -9.56 2.49 -17.43
CA ARG A 246 -10.04 3.14 -18.64
C ARG A 246 -11.50 2.69 -18.82
N HIS A 247 -12.47 3.50 -18.42
CA HIS A 247 -13.89 3.17 -18.57
C HIS A 247 -14.32 3.16 -20.04
N ALA A 248 -13.48 3.66 -20.95
CA ALA A 248 -13.64 3.50 -22.39
C ALA A 248 -13.87 2.04 -22.83
N ASP A 249 -13.37 1.06 -22.06
CA ASP A 249 -13.53 -0.37 -22.36
C ASP A 249 -14.81 -1.01 -21.75
N PHE A 250 -15.69 -0.28 -21.04
CA PHE A 250 -16.93 -0.87 -20.51
C PHE A 250 -18.04 0.16 -20.32
N ASN A 251 -19.06 0.10 -21.18
CA ASN A 251 -20.24 0.95 -21.10
C ASN A 251 -21.34 0.27 -20.26
N TRP A 252 -21.69 0.89 -19.13
CA TRP A 252 -22.71 0.40 -18.21
C TRP A 252 -24.13 0.46 -18.79
N ASP A 253 -24.41 1.41 -19.69
CA ASP A 253 -25.74 1.60 -20.26
C ASP A 253 -26.06 0.49 -21.29
N ILE A 254 -25.06 0.04 -22.05
CA ILE A 254 -25.17 -1.16 -22.92
C ILE A 254 -25.48 -2.41 -22.07
N GLN A 255 -24.81 -2.53 -20.94
CA GLN A 255 -24.99 -3.67 -20.04
C GLN A 255 -26.38 -3.67 -19.41
N GLU A 256 -26.88 -2.49 -19.02
CA GLU A 256 -28.22 -2.30 -18.46
C GLU A 256 -29.31 -2.66 -19.48
N ALA A 257 -29.18 -2.16 -20.72
CA ALA A 257 -30.08 -2.51 -21.83
C ALA A 257 -30.10 -4.03 -22.11
N TRP A 258 -28.94 -4.70 -22.06
CA TRP A 258 -28.88 -6.16 -22.19
C TRP A 258 -29.55 -6.89 -21.02
N LEU A 259 -29.34 -6.43 -19.78
CA LEU A 259 -29.92 -7.03 -18.57
C LEU A 259 -31.44 -6.94 -18.53
N GLU A 260 -32.01 -5.81 -18.95
CA GLU A 260 -33.46 -5.63 -19.01
C GLU A 260 -34.15 -6.62 -19.93
N LYS A 261 -33.52 -6.93 -21.07
CA LYS A 261 -34.11 -7.80 -22.10
C LYS A 261 -33.75 -9.28 -21.92
N ARG A 262 -32.58 -9.61 -21.36
CA ARG A 262 -32.00 -10.97 -21.41
C ARG A 262 -31.34 -11.43 -20.10
N GLY A 263 -31.18 -10.55 -19.12
CA GLY A 263 -30.52 -10.86 -17.85
C GLY A 263 -31.39 -11.68 -16.89
N ASN A 264 -30.78 -12.62 -16.17
CA ASN A 264 -31.45 -13.31 -15.06
C ASN A 264 -31.32 -12.50 -13.74
N ASP A 265 -32.01 -12.92 -12.68
CA ASP A 265 -32.00 -12.20 -11.39
C ASP A 265 -30.60 -12.11 -10.75
N TRP A 266 -29.78 -13.13 -10.94
CA TRP A 266 -28.39 -13.14 -10.49
C TRP A 266 -27.53 -12.13 -11.27
N ASP A 267 -27.75 -12.01 -12.57
CA ASP A 267 -27.07 -11.06 -13.43
C ASP A 267 -27.43 -9.62 -13.04
N LYS A 268 -28.70 -9.37 -12.72
CA LYS A 268 -29.20 -8.07 -12.23
C LYS A 268 -28.64 -7.72 -10.84
N TYR A 269 -28.58 -8.69 -9.93
CA TYR A 269 -27.99 -8.51 -8.60
C TYR A 269 -26.51 -8.13 -8.68
N LEU A 270 -25.74 -8.87 -9.49
CA LEU A 270 -24.32 -8.59 -9.70
C LEU A 270 -24.08 -7.24 -10.40
N HIS A 271 -24.93 -6.88 -11.37
CA HIS A 271 -24.88 -5.55 -11.98
C HIS A 271 -25.07 -4.44 -10.96
N ARG A 272 -26.03 -4.59 -10.04
CA ARG A 272 -26.26 -3.62 -8.96
C ARG A 272 -25.01 -3.44 -8.08
N ILE A 273 -24.32 -4.53 -7.73
CA ILE A 273 -23.05 -4.47 -6.99
C ILE A 273 -21.99 -3.72 -7.80
N GLY A 274 -21.85 -4.04 -9.10
CA GLY A 274 -20.94 -3.36 -10.01
C GLY A 274 -21.21 -1.86 -10.12
N ARG A 275 -22.48 -1.47 -10.26
CA ARG A 275 -22.93 -0.07 -10.37
C ARG A 275 -22.68 0.71 -9.09
N ILE A 276 -22.87 0.08 -7.92
CA ILE A 276 -22.47 0.68 -6.64
C ILE A 276 -20.96 0.94 -6.63
N GLY A 277 -20.15 -0.03 -7.07
CA GLY A 277 -18.71 0.13 -7.18
C GLY A 277 -18.29 1.27 -8.12
N TYR A 278 -18.90 1.33 -9.31
CA TYR A 278 -18.70 2.39 -10.29
C TYR A 278 -19.05 3.78 -9.73
N ASN A 279 -20.24 3.91 -9.13
CA ASN A 279 -20.67 5.18 -8.54
C ASN A 279 -19.74 5.64 -7.41
N LEU A 280 -19.26 4.71 -6.58
CA LEU A 280 -18.31 5.00 -5.51
C LEU A 280 -16.91 5.35 -6.04
N ASN A 281 -16.50 4.81 -7.18
CA ASN A 281 -15.25 5.19 -7.82
C ASN A 281 -15.33 6.61 -8.38
N ASN A 282 -16.46 6.98 -8.98
CA ASN A 282 -16.66 8.30 -9.59
C ASN A 282 -17.03 9.39 -8.60
N ASP A 283 -17.55 9.03 -7.42
CA ASP A 283 -17.86 9.98 -6.36
C ASP A 283 -16.63 10.76 -5.88
N VAL A 284 -16.76 12.08 -5.79
CA VAL A 284 -15.66 13.00 -5.43
C VAL A 284 -15.16 12.75 -4.01
N VAL A 285 -16.05 12.39 -3.08
CA VAL A 285 -15.69 12.18 -1.67
C VAL A 285 -15.04 10.82 -1.48
N ALA A 286 -15.53 9.77 -2.13
CA ALA A 286 -14.93 8.44 -2.04
C ALA A 286 -13.57 8.37 -2.76
N SER A 287 -13.35 9.16 -3.81
CA SER A 287 -12.14 9.15 -4.64
C SER A 287 -11.20 10.36 -4.46
N TRP A 288 -11.40 11.14 -3.39
CA TRP A 288 -10.64 12.37 -3.13
C TRP A 288 -9.11 12.15 -3.09
N SER A 289 -8.65 11.07 -2.44
CA SER A 289 -7.22 10.85 -2.20
C SER A 289 -6.42 10.57 -3.48
N PRO A 290 -6.83 9.66 -4.39
CA PRO A 290 -6.19 9.49 -5.70
C PRO A 290 -6.11 10.79 -6.52
N ARG A 291 -7.15 11.64 -6.47
CA ARG A 291 -7.16 12.94 -7.17
C ARG A 291 -6.09 13.87 -6.60
N THR A 292 -5.99 13.96 -5.28
CA THR A 292 -4.93 14.73 -4.60
C THR A 292 -3.53 14.17 -4.89
N LEU A 293 -3.37 12.85 -4.89
CA LEU A 293 -2.09 12.20 -5.21
C LEU A 293 -1.63 12.51 -6.64
N LYS A 294 -2.54 12.47 -7.62
CA LYS A 294 -2.21 12.82 -9.01
C LYS A 294 -1.84 14.29 -9.16
N ALA A 295 -2.58 15.21 -8.53
CA ALA A 295 -2.20 16.63 -8.52
C ALA A 295 -0.80 16.83 -7.90
N GLY A 296 -0.48 16.07 -6.86
CA GLY A 296 0.86 16.06 -6.25
C GLY A 296 1.94 15.52 -7.19
N ASP A 297 1.67 14.43 -7.92
CA ASP A 297 2.57 13.87 -8.92
C ASP A 297 2.83 14.88 -10.08
N ASP A 298 1.81 15.65 -10.49
CA ASP A 298 1.95 16.69 -11.53
C ASP A 298 2.77 17.89 -11.06
N ALA A 299 2.48 18.39 -9.86
CA ALA A 299 3.29 19.44 -9.25
C ALA A 299 4.75 19.00 -9.08
N HIS A 300 4.96 17.72 -8.73
CA HIS A 300 6.30 17.14 -8.65
C HIS A 300 7.00 17.09 -10.02
N ALA A 301 6.28 16.74 -11.09
CA ALA A 301 6.81 16.78 -12.45
C ALA A 301 7.27 18.20 -12.84
N VAL A 302 6.56 19.25 -12.41
CA VAL A 302 6.97 20.66 -12.58
C VAL A 302 8.28 20.97 -11.87
N ILE A 303 8.40 20.57 -10.60
CA ILE A 303 9.63 20.78 -9.83
C ILE A 303 10.82 20.12 -10.53
N MET A 304 10.68 18.85 -10.91
CA MET A 304 11.78 18.10 -11.54
C MET A 304 12.08 18.60 -12.96
N GLY A 305 11.06 18.91 -13.76
CA GLY A 305 11.22 19.43 -15.11
C GLY A 305 11.96 20.76 -15.13
N ARG A 306 11.59 21.71 -14.26
CA ARG A 306 12.30 22.99 -14.12
C ARG A 306 13.71 22.82 -13.58
N ALA A 307 13.91 21.97 -12.57
CA ALA A 307 15.23 21.69 -12.03
C ALA A 307 16.17 21.09 -13.09
N ARG A 308 15.68 20.12 -13.88
CA ARG A 308 16.43 19.52 -14.99
C ARG A 308 16.71 20.51 -16.12
N ALA A 309 15.76 21.38 -16.44
CA ALA A 309 15.96 22.44 -17.43
C ALA A 309 17.07 23.41 -17.00
N LYS A 310 17.11 23.83 -15.73
CA LYS A 310 18.19 24.67 -15.17
C LYS A 310 19.54 23.96 -15.13
N GLU A 311 19.57 22.68 -14.82
CA GLU A 311 20.79 21.86 -14.89
C GLU A 311 21.38 21.88 -16.31
N LYS A 312 20.56 21.56 -17.32
CA LYS A 312 20.98 21.56 -18.73
C LYS A 312 21.36 22.95 -19.22
N ALA A 313 20.61 23.98 -18.83
CA ALA A 313 20.91 25.37 -19.17
C ALA A 313 22.29 25.79 -18.63
N MET A 314 22.60 25.43 -17.39
CA MET A 314 23.90 25.74 -16.79
C MET A 314 25.05 25.00 -17.49
N ILE A 315 24.86 23.72 -17.81
CA ILE A 315 25.86 22.94 -18.57
C ILE A 315 26.09 23.58 -19.95
N ALA A 316 25.01 23.82 -20.70
CA ALA A 316 25.09 24.41 -22.03
C ALA A 316 25.75 25.79 -22.03
N ALA A 317 25.47 26.62 -21.02
CA ALA A 317 26.08 27.94 -20.87
C ALA A 317 27.58 27.86 -20.55
N ILE A 318 28.00 26.95 -19.65
CA ILE A 318 29.42 26.76 -19.33
C ILE A 318 30.19 26.23 -20.55
N GLU A 319 29.60 25.30 -21.30
CA GLU A 319 30.21 24.78 -22.51
C GLU A 319 30.30 25.84 -23.61
N ALA A 320 29.25 26.64 -23.81
CA ALA A 320 29.25 27.77 -24.75
C ALA A 320 30.32 28.80 -24.38
N GLN A 321 30.50 29.10 -23.09
CA GLN A 321 31.57 29.96 -22.62
C GLN A 321 32.96 29.34 -22.88
N SER A 322 33.10 28.03 -22.65
CA SER A 322 34.37 27.32 -22.87
C SER A 322 34.77 27.24 -24.34
N ARG A 323 33.79 27.24 -25.26
CA ARG A 323 34.00 27.33 -26.71
C ARG A 323 34.23 28.75 -27.22
N GLY A 324 33.98 29.77 -26.38
CA GLY A 324 34.06 31.17 -26.75
C GLY A 324 32.82 31.70 -27.50
N ASP A 325 31.72 30.93 -27.52
CA ASP A 325 30.44 31.32 -28.16
C ASP A 325 29.77 32.48 -27.39
N ILE A 326 30.00 32.56 -26.08
CA ILE A 326 29.52 33.64 -25.21
C ILE A 326 30.66 34.19 -24.34
N PRO A 327 30.73 35.52 -24.11
CA PRO A 327 31.78 36.13 -23.30
C PRO A 327 31.61 35.82 -21.80
N GLU A 328 30.37 35.75 -21.31
CA GLU A 328 30.06 35.49 -19.91
C GLU A 328 28.70 34.79 -19.77
N VAL A 329 28.59 33.90 -18.78
CA VAL A 329 27.32 33.30 -18.37
C VAL A 329 26.50 34.36 -17.62
N ASN A 330 25.57 35.01 -18.32
CA ASN A 330 24.66 35.99 -17.75
C ASN A 330 23.26 35.39 -17.49
N GLU A 331 22.43 36.11 -16.71
CA GLU A 331 21.09 35.64 -16.33
C GLU A 331 20.14 35.47 -17.53
N GLN A 332 20.28 36.31 -18.57
CA GLN A 332 19.43 36.25 -19.75
C GLN A 332 19.69 34.99 -20.60
N VAL A 333 20.96 34.64 -20.81
CA VAL A 333 21.37 33.42 -21.53
C VAL A 333 20.90 32.18 -20.79
N LEU A 334 21.05 32.16 -19.46
CA LEU A 334 20.57 31.05 -18.64
C LEU A 334 19.05 30.91 -18.70
N LYS A 335 18.31 32.01 -18.64
CA LYS A 335 16.83 31.99 -18.72
C LYS A 335 16.35 31.50 -20.09
N GLN A 336 16.95 31.97 -21.18
CA GLN A 336 16.60 31.52 -22.53
C GLN A 336 16.92 30.03 -22.74
N ALA A 337 18.06 29.57 -22.25
CA ALA A 337 18.42 28.16 -22.29
C ALA A 337 17.48 27.30 -21.43
N GLU A 338 17.12 27.78 -20.23
CA GLU A 338 16.14 27.13 -19.35
C GLU A 338 14.79 26.98 -20.04
N ASP A 339 14.25 28.06 -20.61
CA ASP A 339 12.95 28.03 -21.31
C ASP A 339 13.00 27.08 -22.52
N LEU A 340 14.11 27.05 -23.26
CA LEU A 340 14.29 26.13 -24.38
C LEU A 340 14.26 24.66 -23.94
N PHE A 341 15.02 24.30 -22.90
CA PHE A 341 15.03 22.93 -22.39
C PHE A 341 13.72 22.55 -21.69
N PHE A 342 13.06 23.50 -21.03
CA PHE A 342 11.76 23.26 -20.41
C PHE A 342 10.67 23.02 -21.45
N ASN A 343 10.62 23.83 -22.53
CA ASN A 343 9.64 23.66 -23.61
C ASN A 343 9.78 22.31 -24.34
N GLN A 344 10.99 21.74 -24.39
CA GLN A 344 11.20 20.39 -24.94
C GLN A 344 10.53 19.29 -24.10
N LEU A 345 10.27 19.55 -22.82
CA LEU A 345 9.59 18.61 -21.91
C LEU A 345 8.06 18.74 -21.96
N LEU A 346 7.50 19.75 -22.63
CA LEU A 346 6.05 19.95 -22.69
C LEU A 346 5.41 19.08 -23.78
N ASP A 347 4.26 18.46 -23.47
CA ASP A 347 3.43 17.74 -24.44
C ASP A 347 2.54 18.67 -25.28
N GLU A 348 1.70 18.07 -26.15
CA GLU A 348 0.77 18.80 -27.04
C GLU A 348 -0.27 19.63 -26.26
N HIS A 349 -0.45 19.36 -24.97
CA HIS A 349 -1.40 20.04 -24.09
C HIS A 349 -0.72 21.01 -23.12
N GLY A 350 0.61 21.17 -23.19
CA GLY A 350 1.39 22.04 -22.31
C GLY A 350 1.64 21.44 -20.92
N ASP A 351 1.41 20.14 -20.74
CA ASP A 351 1.76 19.40 -19.52
C ASP A 351 3.17 18.80 -19.65
N ILE A 352 3.83 18.56 -18.51
CA ILE A 352 5.19 18.00 -18.52
C ILE A 352 5.16 16.50 -18.80
N ASP A 353 5.83 16.12 -19.87
CA ASP A 353 6.09 14.74 -20.25
C ASP A 353 7.52 14.35 -19.89
N VAL A 354 7.64 13.69 -18.74
CA VAL A 354 8.94 13.19 -18.23
C VAL A 354 9.59 12.16 -19.16
N THR A 355 8.84 11.52 -20.07
CA THR A 355 9.38 10.47 -20.98
C THR A 355 10.25 11.05 -22.10
N LYS A 356 10.19 12.37 -22.32
CA LYS A 356 11.02 13.07 -23.30
C LYS A 356 12.49 13.20 -22.89
N ASP A 357 12.81 12.93 -21.62
CA ASP A 357 14.18 12.87 -21.11
C ASP A 357 14.34 11.60 -20.26
N ALA A 358 15.13 10.64 -20.76
CA ALA A 358 15.29 9.33 -20.13
C ALA A 358 15.91 9.41 -18.72
N PHE A 359 16.77 10.40 -18.46
CA PHE A 359 17.36 10.62 -17.13
C PHE A 359 16.30 11.16 -16.16
N LEU A 360 15.53 12.16 -16.59
CA LEU A 360 14.40 12.72 -15.84
C LEU A 360 13.32 11.66 -15.56
N GLU A 361 12.99 10.83 -16.55
CA GLU A 361 12.05 9.72 -16.38
C GLU A 361 12.53 8.74 -15.31
N PHE A 362 13.81 8.38 -15.35
CA PHE A 362 14.39 7.48 -14.36
C PHE A 362 14.35 8.08 -12.95
N GLU A 363 14.76 9.35 -12.78
CA GLU A 363 14.71 10.05 -11.50
C GLU A 363 13.27 10.20 -11.00
N PHE A 364 12.33 10.57 -11.87
CA PHE A 364 10.91 10.68 -11.53
C PHE A 364 10.32 9.34 -11.09
N ARG A 365 10.64 8.24 -11.80
CA ARG A 365 10.20 6.89 -11.44
C ARG A 365 10.84 6.42 -10.13
N GLU A 366 12.08 6.80 -9.84
CA GLU A 366 12.75 6.52 -8.57
C GLU A 366 12.11 7.30 -7.41
N GLY A 367 11.97 8.62 -7.53
CA GLY A 367 11.38 9.48 -6.49
C GLY A 367 9.95 9.09 -6.17
N THR A 368 9.16 8.74 -7.21
CA THR A 368 7.78 8.26 -7.05
C THR A 368 7.68 6.78 -6.65
N LEU A 369 8.78 6.02 -6.54
CA LEU A 369 8.76 4.58 -6.23
C LEU A 369 7.98 3.73 -7.26
N THR A 370 7.99 4.13 -8.53
CA THR A 370 7.24 3.47 -9.62
C THR A 370 8.10 2.64 -10.58
N THR A 371 9.42 2.57 -10.33
CA THR A 371 10.35 1.73 -11.08
C THR A 371 9.84 0.29 -11.29
N GLU A 372 10.10 -0.26 -12.46
CA GLU A 372 9.61 -1.58 -12.85
C GLU A 372 10.39 -2.68 -12.11
N LEU A 373 9.68 -3.75 -11.74
CA LEU A 373 10.23 -4.85 -10.93
C LEU A 373 10.96 -5.93 -11.77
N GLY A 374 11.20 -5.68 -13.07
CA GLY A 374 11.85 -6.63 -13.98
C GLY A 374 11.12 -7.97 -14.11
N GLU A 375 11.88 -9.07 -14.24
CA GLU A 375 11.40 -10.45 -14.50
C GLU A 375 10.42 -10.99 -13.44
N ASN A 376 10.44 -10.47 -12.20
CA ASN A 376 9.53 -10.86 -11.12
C ASN A 376 8.06 -10.44 -11.34
N SER A 377 7.81 -9.56 -12.32
CA SER A 377 6.46 -9.15 -12.72
C SER A 377 5.63 -10.31 -13.27
N ALA A 378 6.23 -11.25 -14.00
CA ALA A 378 5.54 -12.37 -14.62
C ALA A 378 4.92 -13.35 -13.60
N LEU A 379 5.59 -13.58 -12.46
CA LEU A 379 5.04 -14.40 -11.36
C LEU A 379 3.83 -13.73 -10.72
N MET A 380 3.91 -12.41 -10.53
CA MET A 380 2.82 -11.61 -9.94
C MET A 380 1.61 -11.52 -10.87
N GLU A 381 1.84 -11.40 -12.18
CA GLU A 381 0.77 -11.45 -13.18
C GLU A 381 0.05 -12.79 -13.19
N ARG A 382 0.77 -13.92 -13.10
CA ARG A 382 0.17 -15.25 -12.95
C ARG A 382 -0.73 -15.33 -11.70
N LEU A 383 -0.27 -14.75 -10.59
CA LEU A 383 -1.02 -14.71 -9.33
C LEU A 383 -2.28 -13.83 -9.44
N PHE A 384 -2.19 -12.65 -10.05
CA PHE A 384 -3.35 -11.76 -10.25
C PHE A 384 -4.40 -12.36 -11.16
N ASN A 385 -3.98 -13.16 -12.14
CA ASN A 385 -4.90 -13.89 -13.01
C ASN A 385 -5.60 -15.06 -12.29
N GLN A 386 -5.01 -15.60 -11.23
CA GLN A 386 -5.60 -16.66 -10.41
C GLN A 386 -6.52 -16.10 -9.31
N ILE A 387 -6.10 -15.07 -8.59
CA ILE A 387 -6.88 -14.42 -7.53
C ILE A 387 -6.94 -12.90 -7.78
N PRO A 388 -7.84 -12.43 -8.66
CA PRO A 388 -7.92 -11.02 -9.03
C PRO A 388 -8.13 -10.07 -7.84
N LEU A 389 -8.89 -10.46 -6.81
CA LEU A 389 -9.13 -9.65 -5.61
C LEU A 389 -7.85 -9.28 -4.84
N LEU A 390 -6.75 -9.98 -5.07
CA LEU A 390 -5.47 -9.63 -4.46
C LEU A 390 -4.77 -8.48 -5.18
N LYS A 391 -5.07 -8.20 -6.45
CA LYS A 391 -4.37 -7.18 -7.26
C LYS A 391 -4.21 -5.82 -6.55
N PRO A 392 -5.22 -5.24 -5.87
CA PRO A 392 -5.06 -4.00 -5.09
C PRO A 392 -4.04 -4.08 -3.97
N HIS A 393 -3.95 -5.22 -3.28
CA HIS A 393 -2.96 -5.41 -2.23
C HIS A 393 -1.54 -5.37 -2.79
N PHE A 394 -1.35 -5.88 -4.01
CA PHE A 394 -0.05 -5.97 -4.66
C PHE A 394 0.36 -4.70 -5.43
N MET A 395 -0.58 -3.82 -5.78
CA MET A 395 -0.23 -2.49 -6.29
C MET A 395 0.58 -1.67 -5.27
N PHE A 396 0.44 -1.95 -3.97
CA PHE A 396 1.26 -1.36 -2.91
C PHE A 396 2.57 -2.10 -2.65
N ILE A 397 2.80 -3.28 -3.24
CA ILE A 397 4.05 -4.03 -3.10
C ILE A 397 5.14 -3.41 -3.97
N ARG A 398 4.85 -2.97 -5.20
CA ARG A 398 5.84 -2.31 -6.07
C ARG A 398 6.45 -1.06 -5.39
N PRO A 399 5.66 -0.08 -4.91
CA PRO A 399 6.19 1.02 -4.11
C PRO A 399 6.97 0.58 -2.87
N SER A 400 6.55 -0.51 -2.20
CA SER A 400 7.28 -1.03 -1.03
C SER A 400 8.66 -1.60 -1.39
N ILE A 401 8.77 -2.35 -2.48
CA ILE A 401 10.05 -2.90 -2.98
C ILE A 401 10.95 -1.76 -3.47
N ASN A 402 10.38 -0.82 -4.21
CA ASN A 402 11.13 0.33 -4.70
C ASN A 402 11.59 1.22 -3.53
N GLY A 403 10.77 1.40 -2.50
CA GLY A 403 11.15 2.07 -1.26
C GLY A 403 12.33 1.39 -0.57
N LEU A 404 12.34 0.05 -0.52
CA LEU A 404 13.48 -0.72 -0.03
C LEU A 404 14.72 -0.49 -0.90
N LYS A 405 14.59 -0.54 -2.24
CA LYS A 405 15.70 -0.27 -3.16
C LYS A 405 16.29 1.12 -2.89
N VAL A 406 15.45 2.15 -2.74
CA VAL A 406 15.89 3.51 -2.39
C VAL A 406 16.58 3.55 -1.02
N ASN A 407 16.06 2.86 0.00
CA ASN A 407 16.76 2.76 1.30
C ASN A 407 18.14 2.12 1.14
N VAL A 408 18.26 1.00 0.41
CA VAL A 408 19.53 0.31 0.16
C VAL A 408 20.50 1.20 -0.62
N LYS A 409 20.04 2.02 -1.58
CA LYS A 409 20.88 3.00 -2.29
C LYS A 409 21.53 4.03 -1.35
N ASN A 410 20.84 4.37 -0.25
CA ASN A 410 21.29 5.34 0.76
C ASN A 410 22.01 4.69 1.95
N MET A 411 22.10 3.36 1.98
CA MET A 411 22.95 2.65 2.92
C MET A 411 24.39 2.67 2.41
N PRO A 412 25.36 3.07 3.25
CA PRO A 412 26.77 2.97 2.89
C PRO A 412 27.10 1.53 2.44
N LEU A 413 28.02 1.36 1.49
CA LEU A 413 28.57 0.13 0.87
C LEU A 413 27.59 -0.97 0.41
N LEU A 414 26.49 -1.25 1.12
CA LEU A 414 25.39 -2.11 0.73
C LEU A 414 24.72 -1.63 -0.56
N ASN A 415 24.81 -0.33 -0.88
CA ASN A 415 24.36 0.18 -2.17
C ASN A 415 25.00 -0.56 -3.36
N LEU A 416 26.25 -1.05 -3.24
CA LEU A 416 26.98 -1.82 -4.26
C LEU A 416 26.40 -3.23 -4.50
N VAL A 417 25.44 -3.69 -3.70
CA VAL A 417 24.67 -4.91 -4.02
C VAL A 417 23.76 -4.66 -5.22
N LEU A 418 23.35 -3.41 -5.44
CA LEU A 418 22.51 -3.02 -6.56
C LEU A 418 23.32 -2.87 -7.84
N ASP A 419 22.83 -3.45 -8.94
CA ASP A 419 23.47 -3.37 -10.26
C ASP A 419 23.72 -1.92 -10.68
N GLU A 420 22.73 -1.05 -10.46
CA GLU A 420 22.83 0.38 -10.75
C GLU A 420 24.03 1.06 -10.08
N ALA A 421 24.21 0.83 -8.78
CA ALA A 421 25.31 1.45 -8.04
C ALA A 421 26.67 0.93 -8.54
N ARG A 422 26.76 -0.37 -8.87
CA ARG A 422 27.98 -0.94 -9.47
C ARG A 422 28.25 -0.37 -10.86
N SER A 423 27.24 -0.34 -11.73
CA SER A 423 27.34 0.21 -13.08
C SER A 423 27.78 1.67 -13.05
N VAL A 424 27.22 2.50 -12.16
CA VAL A 424 27.61 3.91 -12.01
C VAL A 424 29.01 4.06 -11.42
N HIS A 425 29.34 3.29 -10.36
CA HIS A 425 30.63 3.38 -9.69
C HIS A 425 31.80 2.96 -10.60
N PHE A 426 31.67 1.79 -11.25
CA PHE A 426 32.68 1.23 -12.15
C PHE A 426 32.55 1.71 -13.60
N GLY A 427 31.51 2.48 -13.93
CA GLY A 427 31.25 3.01 -15.26
C GLY A 427 32.39 3.91 -15.74
N LYS A 428 32.76 3.75 -17.01
CA LYS A 428 33.78 4.56 -17.66
C LYS A 428 33.14 5.59 -18.61
N PRO A 429 33.77 6.76 -18.84
CA PRO A 429 33.21 7.82 -19.70
C PRO A 429 33.10 7.46 -21.20
N ASP A 430 33.60 6.29 -21.61
CA ASP A 430 33.68 5.81 -23.00
C ASP A 430 32.71 4.65 -23.30
N ASN A 431 32.03 4.08 -22.29
CA ASN A 431 31.09 2.98 -22.48
C ASN A 431 29.79 3.22 -21.69
N PHE A 432 28.69 3.42 -22.42
CA PHE A 432 27.36 3.71 -21.87
C PHE A 432 26.34 2.59 -22.05
N GLU A 433 26.70 1.44 -22.64
CA GLU A 433 25.74 0.38 -22.99
C GLU A 433 24.94 -0.12 -21.78
N HIS A 434 25.63 -0.37 -20.67
CA HIS A 434 24.99 -0.80 -19.41
C HIS A 434 24.46 0.35 -18.54
N LEU A 435 24.68 1.60 -18.95
CA LEU A 435 24.29 2.83 -18.25
C LEU A 435 23.03 3.45 -18.85
N ALA A 436 22.75 3.20 -20.13
CA ALA A 436 21.59 3.70 -20.86
C ALA A 436 20.25 3.29 -20.22
N GLN A 437 20.19 2.09 -19.61
CA GLN A 437 19.00 1.63 -18.86
C GLN A 437 18.65 2.50 -17.64
N TYR A 438 19.59 3.35 -17.18
CA TYR A 438 19.39 4.31 -16.10
C TYR A 438 19.25 5.76 -16.62
N GLY A 439 19.05 5.93 -17.94
CA GLY A 439 19.00 7.23 -18.59
C GLY A 439 20.35 7.93 -18.70
N ILE A 440 21.47 7.25 -18.42
CA ILE A 440 22.82 7.82 -18.50
C ILE A 440 23.38 7.53 -19.90
N THR A 441 23.53 8.59 -20.69
CA THR A 441 23.91 8.52 -22.12
C THR A 441 25.20 9.25 -22.44
N ASN A 442 25.68 10.11 -21.54
CA ASN A 442 26.86 10.93 -21.76
C ASN A 442 27.74 11.04 -20.50
N ALA A 443 28.96 11.56 -20.69
CA ALA A 443 29.95 11.66 -19.63
C ALA A 443 29.52 12.60 -18.49
N GLN A 444 28.74 13.64 -18.79
CA GLN A 444 28.24 14.60 -17.81
C GLN A 444 27.17 13.97 -16.91
N GLU A 445 26.27 13.16 -17.47
CA GLU A 445 25.29 12.37 -16.74
C GLU A 445 25.97 11.30 -15.87
N LEU A 446 27.02 10.65 -16.39
CA LEU A 446 27.82 9.71 -15.59
C LEU A 446 28.54 10.43 -14.45
N ALA A 447 29.08 11.63 -14.69
CA ALA A 447 29.66 12.46 -13.64
C ALA A 447 28.60 12.83 -12.60
N ASN A 448 27.39 13.20 -13.02
CA ASN A 448 26.33 13.52 -12.07
C ASN A 448 25.90 12.29 -11.25
N ALA A 449 25.73 11.13 -11.89
CA ALA A 449 25.40 9.87 -11.23
C ALA A 449 26.48 9.43 -10.22
N LYS A 450 27.76 9.62 -10.54
CA LYS A 450 28.88 9.36 -9.61
C LYS A 450 28.87 10.30 -8.41
N SER A 451 28.50 11.57 -8.61
CA SER A 451 28.31 12.53 -7.51
C SER A 451 27.14 12.12 -6.62
N LYS A 452 26.00 11.73 -7.20
CA LYS A 452 24.86 11.16 -6.48
C LYS A 452 25.24 9.93 -5.65
N TRP A 453 26.00 8.99 -6.22
CA TRP A 453 26.50 7.82 -5.49
C TRP A 453 27.39 8.20 -4.30
N LEU A 454 28.39 9.06 -4.51
CA LEU A 454 29.30 9.47 -3.44
C LEU A 454 28.57 10.27 -2.35
N GLY A 455 27.62 11.11 -2.75
CA GLY A 455 26.73 11.83 -1.87
C GLY A 455 25.92 10.93 -0.95
N ARG A 456 25.29 9.90 -1.53
CA ARG A 456 24.56 8.87 -0.78
C ARG A 456 25.47 8.14 0.20
N LEU A 457 26.71 7.84 -0.18
CA LEU A 457 27.69 7.24 0.72
C LEU A 457 28.03 8.18 1.90
N ALA A 458 28.38 9.43 1.62
CA ALA A 458 28.75 10.41 2.64
C ALA A 458 27.59 10.68 3.62
N MET A 459 26.38 10.89 3.09
CA MET A 459 25.17 11.13 3.88
C MET A 459 24.75 9.89 4.65
N GLY A 460 24.79 8.70 4.05
CA GLY A 460 24.55 7.44 4.74
C GLY A 460 25.50 7.22 5.91
N MET A 461 26.78 7.58 5.78
CA MET A 461 27.77 7.50 6.86
C MET A 461 27.46 8.50 7.98
N GLY A 462 27.14 9.75 7.64
CA GLY A 462 26.76 10.78 8.61
C GLY A 462 25.48 10.41 9.38
N ILE A 463 24.48 9.88 8.68
CA ILE A 463 23.24 9.39 9.28
C ILE A 463 23.47 8.15 10.14
N THR A 464 24.37 7.26 9.74
CA THR A 464 24.77 6.10 10.56
C THR A 464 25.36 6.59 11.88
N TYR A 465 26.32 7.51 11.82
CA TYR A 465 26.92 8.10 13.03
C TYR A 465 25.88 8.77 13.93
N MET A 466 25.00 9.59 13.36
CA MET A 466 23.90 10.22 14.09
C MET A 466 22.96 9.18 14.72
N GLY A 467 22.61 8.13 13.98
CA GLY A 467 21.76 7.03 14.43
C GLY A 467 22.36 6.32 15.64
N VAL A 468 23.65 6.00 15.59
CA VAL A 468 24.37 5.40 16.74
C VAL A 468 24.33 6.34 17.95
N GLN A 469 24.67 7.63 17.78
CA GLN A 469 24.62 8.61 18.87
C GLN A 469 23.21 8.77 19.47
N LYS A 470 22.18 8.81 18.61
CA LYS A 470 20.79 8.89 19.06
C LYS A 470 20.32 7.62 19.74
N TYR A 471 20.79 6.45 19.32
CA TYR A 471 20.50 5.20 20.02
C TYR A 471 21.15 5.19 21.42
N LEU A 472 22.44 5.50 21.51
CA LEU A 472 23.18 5.55 22.78
C LEU A 472 22.58 6.55 23.79
N THR A 473 22.02 7.66 23.30
CA THR A 473 21.36 8.67 24.14
C THR A 473 19.88 8.36 24.44
N GLY A 474 19.35 7.21 24.01
CA GLY A 474 17.93 6.83 24.19
C GLY A 474 16.94 7.61 23.30
N GLY A 475 17.48 8.40 22.38
CA GLY A 475 16.75 9.18 21.39
C GLY A 475 16.27 8.36 20.19
N LEU A 476 16.76 7.15 19.95
CA LEU A 476 16.35 6.30 18.82
C LEU A 476 15.71 5.00 19.30
N THR A 477 14.71 4.51 18.57
CA THR A 477 14.02 3.24 18.87
C THR A 477 13.75 2.46 17.59
N GLY A 478 14.00 1.15 17.61
CA GLY A 478 13.84 0.27 16.47
C GLY A 478 12.48 -0.42 16.43
N ASN A 479 12.46 -1.59 15.80
CA ASN A 479 11.36 -2.56 15.83
C ASN A 479 11.29 -3.35 17.15
N GLY A 480 12.31 -3.20 18.00
CA GLY A 480 12.40 -3.80 19.33
C GLY A 480 13.02 -5.20 19.31
N PRO A 481 13.08 -5.88 20.47
CA PRO A 481 13.70 -7.18 20.59
C PRO A 481 13.01 -8.23 19.70
N VAL A 482 13.79 -9.20 19.24
CA VAL A 482 13.33 -10.34 18.43
C VAL A 482 12.30 -11.15 19.22
N ASP A 483 12.50 -11.29 20.53
CA ASP A 483 11.53 -11.93 21.42
C ASP A 483 10.22 -11.11 21.49
N PRO A 484 9.09 -11.66 21.01
CA PRO A 484 7.81 -10.96 21.02
C PRO A 484 7.28 -10.62 22.41
N SER A 485 7.65 -11.37 23.44
CA SER A 485 7.18 -11.18 24.82
C SER A 485 7.83 -9.96 25.45
N ILE A 486 9.15 -9.82 25.32
CA ILE A 486 9.93 -8.65 25.77
C ILE A 486 9.46 -7.40 25.04
N ARG A 487 9.36 -7.47 23.70
CA ARG A 487 8.86 -6.34 22.91
C ARG A 487 7.46 -5.89 23.34
N LYS A 488 6.55 -6.84 23.61
CA LYS A 488 5.20 -6.51 24.06
C LYS A 488 5.22 -5.82 25.42
N MET A 489 6.10 -6.23 26.33
CA MET A 489 6.19 -5.58 27.64
C MET A 489 6.75 -4.16 27.51
N TRP A 490 7.75 -3.93 26.65
CA TRP A 490 8.20 -2.57 26.32
C TRP A 490 7.03 -1.72 25.83
N GLU A 491 6.23 -2.22 24.89
CA GLU A 491 5.04 -1.52 24.40
C GLU A 491 4.02 -1.25 25.50
N ASP A 492 3.75 -2.24 26.36
CA ASP A 492 2.84 -2.13 27.49
C ASP A 492 3.37 -1.13 28.54
N GLY A 493 4.69 -0.93 28.63
CA GLY A 493 5.34 0.13 29.42
C GLY A 493 5.36 1.51 28.75
N GLY A 494 4.80 1.66 27.55
CA GLY A 494 4.72 2.93 26.82
C GLY A 494 5.82 3.14 25.78
N TRP A 495 6.64 2.13 25.49
CA TRP A 495 7.59 2.18 24.39
C TRP A 495 6.88 2.24 23.03
N GLU A 496 7.35 3.13 22.17
CA GLU A 496 6.88 3.22 20.79
C GLU A 496 7.96 2.77 19.80
N ARG A 497 7.54 2.00 18.80
CA ARG A 497 8.40 1.46 17.74
C ARG A 497 8.81 2.57 16.78
N GLY A 498 10.06 2.51 16.31
CA GLY A 498 10.49 3.25 15.13
C GLY A 498 10.42 4.77 15.30
N THR A 499 10.92 5.30 16.41
CA THR A 499 10.90 6.75 16.68
C THR A 499 12.29 7.33 16.88
N ILE A 500 12.46 8.61 16.53
CA ILE A 500 13.65 9.41 16.78
C ILE A 500 13.30 10.69 17.56
N SER A 501 14.13 11.05 18.53
CA SER A 501 14.02 12.28 19.31
C SER A 501 14.86 13.37 18.67
N LEU A 502 14.18 14.41 18.16
CA LEU A 502 14.76 15.61 17.58
C LEU A 502 14.17 16.83 18.30
N PHE A 503 15.00 17.80 18.69
CA PHE A 503 14.54 19.04 19.34
C PHE A 503 13.67 18.82 20.59
N GLY A 504 13.93 17.75 21.37
CA GLY A 504 13.15 17.40 22.55
C GLY A 504 11.78 16.76 22.27
N GLN A 505 11.43 16.50 21.01
CA GLN A 505 10.19 15.85 20.59
C GLN A 505 10.49 14.54 19.85
N ARG A 506 9.61 13.54 20.00
CA ARG A 506 9.74 12.26 19.28
C ARG A 506 8.93 12.29 17.99
N PHE A 507 9.56 11.83 16.91
CA PHE A 507 9.01 11.73 15.56
C PHE A 507 9.05 10.29 15.07
N ASP A 508 8.12 9.95 14.18
CA ASP A 508 8.04 8.63 13.52
C ASP A 508 9.11 8.51 12.43
N LEU A 509 9.99 7.50 12.51
CA LEU A 509 11.06 7.26 11.54
C LEU A 509 10.53 6.97 10.14
N ASP A 510 9.31 6.44 10.01
CA ASP A 510 8.68 6.18 8.70
C ASP A 510 8.23 7.46 7.99
N THR A 511 8.50 8.64 8.56
CA THR A 511 8.36 9.93 7.87
C THR A 511 9.70 10.47 7.36
N ILE A 512 10.80 9.82 7.71
CA ILE A 512 12.18 10.20 7.37
C ILE A 512 12.78 9.12 6.45
N GLU A 513 12.05 8.81 5.37
CA GLU A 513 12.59 8.04 4.25
C GLU A 513 13.63 8.91 3.51
N PRO A 514 14.74 8.33 2.99
CA PRO A 514 15.05 6.90 2.84
C PRO A 514 15.99 6.33 3.93
N TYR A 515 16.07 6.97 5.10
CA TYR A 515 16.99 6.57 6.17
C TYR A 515 16.31 5.78 7.29
N SER A 516 15.00 5.56 7.19
CA SER A 516 14.19 4.91 8.22
C SER A 516 14.70 3.49 8.51
N ILE A 517 15.00 2.70 7.48
CA ILE A 517 15.48 1.32 7.63
C ILE A 517 16.87 1.30 8.25
N LEU A 518 17.78 2.17 7.80
CA LEU A 518 19.13 2.28 8.37
C LEU A 518 19.09 2.58 9.86
N MET A 519 18.31 3.59 10.26
CA MET A 519 18.15 3.97 11.67
C MET A 519 17.47 2.89 12.50
N LYS A 520 16.42 2.25 11.97
CA LYS A 520 15.76 1.12 12.63
C LYS A 520 16.70 -0.06 12.81
N SER A 521 17.53 -0.38 11.81
CA SER A 521 18.52 -1.45 11.88
C SER A 521 19.61 -1.17 12.92
N ILE A 522 20.07 0.07 13.04
CA ILE A 522 20.99 0.49 14.13
C ILE A 522 20.35 0.23 15.50
N ALA A 523 19.10 0.67 15.66
CA ALA A 523 18.38 0.48 16.92
C ALA A 523 18.04 -0.99 17.19
N ASP A 524 17.73 -1.79 16.16
CA ASP A 524 17.45 -3.22 16.29
C ASP A 524 18.69 -4.01 16.70
N VAL A 525 19.87 -3.70 16.15
CA VAL A 525 21.13 -4.30 16.61
C VAL A 525 21.37 -3.96 18.06
N GLY A 526 21.14 -2.71 18.46
CA GLY A 526 21.23 -2.29 19.85
C GLY A 526 20.21 -2.98 20.76
N ASP A 527 18.94 -3.06 20.35
CA ASP A 527 17.84 -3.66 21.12
C ASP A 527 18.04 -5.18 21.29
N ASN A 528 18.75 -5.82 20.36
CA ASN A 528 19.04 -7.27 20.37
C ASN A 528 20.47 -7.63 20.80
N MET A 529 21.33 -6.64 21.04
CA MET A 529 22.72 -6.85 21.46
C MET A 529 22.83 -7.77 22.67
N TYR A 530 21.88 -7.68 23.58
CA TYR A 530 21.88 -8.48 24.80
C TYR A 530 21.27 -9.88 24.63
N LEU A 531 20.31 -10.04 23.70
CA LEU A 531 19.74 -11.36 23.36
C LEU A 531 20.71 -12.23 22.56
N MET A 532 21.54 -11.59 21.74
CA MET A 532 22.42 -12.25 20.76
C MET A 532 23.90 -12.25 21.19
N GLY A 533 24.26 -11.46 22.20
CA GLY A 533 25.63 -11.28 22.69
C GLY A 533 26.31 -10.00 22.17
N PRO A 534 27.16 -9.33 23.00
CA PRO A 534 27.93 -8.16 22.61
C PRO A 534 28.93 -8.43 21.48
N GLU A 535 29.47 -9.65 21.35
CA GLU A 535 30.32 -10.02 20.20
C GLU A 535 29.53 -9.98 18.88
N TRP A 536 28.30 -10.53 18.87
CA TRP A 536 27.40 -10.44 17.72
C TRP A 536 27.05 -8.97 17.43
N ALA A 537 26.78 -8.17 18.46
CA ALA A 537 26.44 -6.78 18.26
C ALA A 537 27.62 -5.95 17.78
N GLU A 538 28.81 -6.20 18.30
CA GLU A 538 30.05 -5.57 17.87
C GLU A 538 30.36 -5.94 16.42
N GLU A 539 30.25 -7.22 16.04
CA GLU A 539 30.34 -7.67 14.65
C GLU A 539 29.30 -6.97 13.77
N ARG A 540 28.06 -6.82 14.24
CA ARG A 540 26.99 -6.14 13.49
C ARG A 540 27.16 -4.63 13.43
N PHE A 541 27.67 -3.98 14.47
CA PHE A 541 27.98 -2.55 14.46
C PHE A 541 29.21 -2.27 13.60
N GLN A 542 30.22 -3.13 13.65
CA GLN A 542 31.35 -3.10 12.71
C GLN A 542 30.85 -3.36 11.28
N ALA A 543 29.96 -4.31 11.06
CA ALA A 543 29.34 -4.56 9.75
C ALA A 543 28.32 -3.49 9.34
N ILE A 544 27.80 -2.65 10.25
CA ILE A 544 27.00 -1.47 9.93
C ILE A 544 27.93 -0.29 9.60
N ALA A 545 29.05 -0.15 10.31
CA ALA A 545 30.08 0.83 10.05
C ALA A 545 30.85 0.55 8.74
N LEU A 546 31.06 -0.73 8.43
CA LEU A 546 31.53 -1.26 7.14
C LEU A 546 30.37 -1.56 6.18
N SER A 547 29.14 -1.39 6.67
CA SER A 547 27.90 -1.24 5.92
C SER A 547 27.53 -2.39 4.95
N VAL A 548 27.47 -3.60 5.50
CA VAL A 548 27.12 -4.87 4.84
C VAL A 548 25.80 -5.48 5.38
N ALA A 549 25.30 -5.09 6.57
CA ALA A 549 24.30 -5.91 7.29
C ALA A 549 22.85 -5.39 7.40
N ALA A 550 22.54 -4.15 7.02
CA ALA A 550 21.33 -3.48 7.50
C ALA A 550 19.99 -3.90 6.84
N ALA A 551 20.00 -4.69 5.76
CA ALA A 551 18.76 -5.10 5.06
C ALA A 551 18.04 -6.32 5.66
N SER A 552 18.78 -7.23 6.33
CA SER A 552 18.27 -8.53 6.80
C SER A 552 17.28 -8.45 7.98
N THR A 553 17.29 -7.33 8.71
CA THR A 553 16.43 -7.10 9.89
C THR A 553 15.13 -6.36 9.55
N SER A 554 14.97 -5.88 8.31
CA SER A 554 13.83 -5.05 7.91
C SER A 554 12.53 -5.87 7.83
N LYS A 555 11.77 -5.84 8.93
CA LYS A 555 10.52 -6.59 9.10
C LYS A 555 9.41 -6.15 8.12
N THR A 556 9.49 -4.96 7.53
CA THR A 556 8.44 -4.38 6.66
C THR A 556 8.28 -5.14 5.33
N PHE A 557 9.39 -5.49 4.67
CA PHE A 557 9.37 -6.33 3.47
C PHE A 557 8.94 -7.77 3.80
N MET A 558 9.55 -8.33 4.85
CA MET A 558 9.20 -9.66 5.34
C MET A 558 7.76 -9.71 5.84
N GLN A 559 7.13 -8.63 6.31
CA GLN A 559 5.71 -8.63 6.66
C GLN A 559 4.81 -8.73 5.44
N GLY A 560 5.10 -7.98 4.37
CA GLY A 560 4.36 -8.09 3.11
C GLY A 560 4.44 -9.50 2.52
N ALA A 561 5.66 -10.06 2.47
CA ALA A 561 5.92 -11.42 1.98
C ALA A 561 5.43 -12.52 2.95
N ASN A 562 5.60 -12.34 4.27
CA ASN A 562 5.11 -13.30 5.28
C ASN A 562 3.59 -13.30 5.32
N ASN A 563 2.91 -12.16 5.15
CA ASN A 563 1.45 -12.14 5.03
C ASN A 563 0.98 -13.00 3.85
N LEU A 564 1.75 -13.03 2.74
CA LEU A 564 1.48 -13.93 1.61
C LEU A 564 1.74 -15.38 1.99
N VAL A 565 2.92 -15.68 2.54
CA VAL A 565 3.29 -17.03 2.94
C VAL A 565 2.34 -17.59 4.01
N GLU A 566 1.88 -16.78 4.96
CA GLU A 566 0.93 -17.16 6.01
C GLU A 566 -0.49 -17.35 5.46
N LEU A 567 -0.92 -16.54 4.49
CA LEU A 567 -2.18 -16.73 3.77
C LEU A 567 -2.18 -18.08 3.02
N PHE A 568 -1.07 -18.43 2.37
CA PHE A 568 -0.88 -19.71 1.69
C PHE A 568 -0.72 -20.89 2.66
N LYS A 569 0.04 -20.73 3.76
CA LYS A 569 0.35 -21.79 4.73
C LYS A 569 -0.78 -22.15 5.67
N GLY A 570 -1.86 -21.36 5.75
CA GLY A 570 -2.99 -21.76 6.58
C GLY A 570 -2.99 -21.25 8.01
N THR A 571 -2.01 -20.45 8.44
CA THR A 571 -1.79 -20.18 9.87
C THR A 571 -3.03 -19.55 10.55
N PRO A 572 -3.58 -20.18 11.61
CA PRO A 572 -4.75 -19.65 12.32
C PRO A 572 -4.47 -18.28 12.94
N GLY A 573 -5.33 -17.28 12.69
CA GLY A 573 -5.25 -15.92 13.26
C GLY A 573 -4.70 -14.83 12.34
N SER A 574 -3.67 -15.11 11.52
CA SER A 574 -3.14 -14.11 10.57
C SER A 574 -4.01 -13.95 9.32
N LYS A 575 -4.62 -15.05 8.86
CA LYS A 575 -5.67 -15.05 7.83
C LYS A 575 -6.83 -14.11 8.19
N GLY A 576 -7.26 -14.13 9.45
CA GLY A 576 -8.34 -13.28 9.95
C GLY A 576 -8.04 -11.80 9.80
N ARG A 577 -6.84 -11.36 10.18
CA ARG A 577 -6.42 -9.95 10.07
C ARG A 577 -6.34 -9.47 8.61
N ILE A 578 -5.81 -10.30 7.72
CA ILE A 578 -5.64 -9.96 6.29
C ILE A 578 -7.01 -9.94 5.60
N ILE A 579 -7.83 -10.98 5.78
CA ILE A 579 -9.19 -11.06 5.22
C ILE A 579 -10.09 -9.97 5.82
N GLY A 580 -10.01 -9.72 7.12
CA GLY A 580 -10.74 -8.63 7.77
C GLY A 580 -10.34 -7.25 7.23
N GLY A 581 -9.06 -7.05 6.90
CA GLY A 581 -8.61 -5.85 6.20
C GLY A 581 -9.18 -5.75 4.78
N LEU A 582 -9.15 -6.84 4.02
CA LEU A 582 -9.71 -6.91 2.67
C LEU A 582 -11.23 -6.65 2.64
N LEU A 583 -11.97 -7.16 3.62
CA LEU A 583 -13.41 -6.93 3.76
C LEU A 583 -13.71 -5.50 4.23
N ASN A 584 -12.91 -4.95 5.15
CA ASN A 584 -13.06 -3.57 5.61
C ASN A 584 -12.89 -2.56 4.47
N ASP A 585 -11.91 -2.79 3.61
CA ASP A 585 -11.55 -1.87 2.54
C ASP A 585 -12.57 -1.90 1.38
N GLN A 586 -13.47 -2.90 1.31
CA GLN A 586 -14.62 -2.90 0.40
C GLN A 586 -15.70 -1.87 0.78
N VAL A 587 -15.74 -1.47 2.05
CA VAL A 587 -16.58 -0.36 2.49
C VAL A 587 -15.78 0.94 2.27
N PRO A 588 -16.33 1.96 1.57
CA PRO A 588 -15.64 3.20 1.26
C PRO A 588 -15.01 3.89 2.47
N MET A 589 -14.04 4.76 2.19
CA MET A 589 -13.40 5.61 3.20
C MET A 589 -12.76 4.84 4.36
N GLY A 590 -12.26 3.61 4.15
CA GLY A 590 -11.69 2.77 5.22
C GLY A 590 -10.50 3.42 5.94
N GLY A 591 -9.65 4.13 5.20
CA GLY A 591 -8.56 4.95 5.76
C GLY A 591 -9.07 6.14 6.58
N ALA A 592 -9.99 6.94 6.02
CA ALA A 592 -10.60 8.08 6.74
C ALA A 592 -11.39 7.62 7.98
N ARG A 593 -12.20 6.56 7.88
CA ARG A 593 -12.95 5.98 9.01
C ARG A 593 -12.01 5.52 10.13
N ASN A 594 -10.86 4.96 9.78
CA ASN A 594 -9.83 4.59 10.75
C ASN A 594 -9.18 5.82 11.41
N ASP A 595 -8.87 6.87 10.64
CA ASP A 595 -8.28 8.10 11.18
C ASP A 595 -9.25 8.90 12.05
N ILE A 596 -10.51 9.06 11.63
CA ILE A 596 -11.61 9.64 12.42
C ILE A 596 -11.88 8.78 13.65
N GLY A 597 -11.87 7.45 13.48
CA GLY A 597 -11.98 6.50 14.57
C GLY A 597 -10.92 6.73 15.65
N LYS A 598 -9.65 6.91 15.27
CA LYS A 598 -8.57 7.23 16.22
C LYS A 598 -8.67 8.63 16.82
N LEU A 599 -9.29 9.59 16.12
CA LEU A 599 -9.52 10.94 16.65
C LEU A 599 -10.59 10.92 17.76
N LEU A 600 -11.70 10.26 17.51
CA LEU A 600 -12.82 10.12 18.45
C LEU A 600 -12.51 9.13 19.58
N ASN A 601 -11.73 8.10 19.26
CA ASN A 601 -11.33 7.03 20.14
C ASN A 601 -9.79 6.97 20.24
N PRO A 602 -9.21 7.81 21.10
CA PRO A 602 -7.77 8.07 21.11
C PRO A 602 -6.95 6.95 21.74
N TYR A 603 -7.60 6.07 22.50
CA TYR A 603 -6.91 5.06 23.27
C TYR A 603 -6.70 3.79 22.46
N MET A 604 -5.49 3.24 22.56
CA MET A 604 -5.20 1.93 21.97
C MET A 604 -6.13 0.87 22.56
N ARG A 605 -6.57 -0.09 21.75
CA ARG A 605 -7.50 -1.15 22.15
C ARG A 605 -6.77 -2.49 22.29
N GLU A 606 -7.18 -3.29 23.26
CA GLU A 606 -6.72 -4.68 23.43
C GLU A 606 -7.52 -5.59 22.48
N LEU A 607 -6.81 -6.34 21.64
CA LEU A 607 -7.42 -7.22 20.63
C LEU A 607 -7.25 -8.69 21.02
N SER A 608 -8.27 -9.50 20.80
CA SER A 608 -8.14 -10.97 20.83
C SER A 608 -7.60 -11.49 19.49
N LYS A 609 -7.47 -12.81 19.33
CA LYS A 609 -7.18 -13.44 18.03
C LYS A 609 -8.37 -13.38 17.05
N SER A 610 -9.51 -12.83 17.46
CA SER A 610 -10.72 -12.74 16.64
C SER A 610 -10.54 -11.84 15.42
N THR A 611 -11.04 -12.33 14.27
CA THR A 611 -11.11 -11.55 13.03
C THR A 611 -12.03 -10.33 13.18
N TRP A 612 -13.07 -10.45 14.00
CA TRP A 612 -14.05 -9.40 14.21
C TRP A 612 -13.47 -8.21 15.00
N ASP A 613 -12.64 -8.49 16.01
CA ASP A 613 -11.94 -7.45 16.78
C ASP A 613 -11.00 -6.65 15.87
N ALA A 614 -10.35 -7.29 14.90
CA ALA A 614 -9.49 -6.63 13.94
C ALA A 614 -10.26 -5.67 13.01
N ILE A 615 -11.49 -6.03 12.61
CA ILE A 615 -12.38 -5.18 11.81
C ILE A 615 -12.89 -3.99 12.64
N ARG A 616 -13.34 -4.26 13.87
CA ARG A 616 -13.81 -3.24 14.83
C ARG A 616 -12.73 -2.23 15.16
N ASN A 617 -11.49 -2.67 15.37
CA ASN A 617 -10.36 -1.78 15.64
C ASN A 617 -9.97 -0.88 14.46
N ARG A 618 -10.35 -1.23 13.23
CA ARG A 618 -10.22 -0.34 12.06
C ARG A 618 -11.40 0.63 11.92
N ASN A 619 -12.51 0.35 12.58
CA ASN A 619 -13.74 1.13 12.56
C ASN A 619 -14.08 1.66 13.95
N LEU A 620 -13.12 2.23 14.68
CA LEU A 620 -13.30 2.64 16.08
C LEU A 620 -14.48 3.60 16.31
N ILE A 621 -14.99 4.25 15.27
CA ILE A 621 -16.23 5.05 15.31
C ILE A 621 -17.42 4.20 15.81
N THR A 622 -17.53 2.94 15.37
CA THR A 622 -18.64 2.05 15.76
C THR A 622 -18.59 1.66 17.23
N GLU A 623 -17.44 1.82 17.88
CA GLU A 623 -17.27 1.50 19.30
C GLU A 623 -18.02 2.47 20.23
N HIS A 624 -18.44 3.65 19.75
CA HIS A 624 -19.23 4.59 20.56
C HIS A 624 -20.68 4.12 20.77
N ILE A 625 -21.20 3.32 19.83
CA ILE A 625 -22.56 2.79 19.84
C ILE A 625 -22.61 1.28 20.09
N ALA A 626 -21.44 0.65 20.22
CA ALA A 626 -21.33 -0.77 20.50
C ALA A 626 -21.77 -1.05 21.95
N ARG A 627 -22.62 -2.07 22.13
CA ARG A 627 -23.05 -2.53 23.46
C ARG A 627 -21.90 -3.06 24.31
N ASP A 628 -20.90 -3.64 23.67
CA ASP A 628 -19.71 -4.17 24.31
C ASP A 628 -18.45 -3.64 23.58
N PRO A 629 -17.95 -2.45 23.93
CA PRO A 629 -16.84 -1.81 23.23
C PRO A 629 -15.51 -2.52 23.48
N LEU A 630 -14.61 -2.51 22.49
CA LEU A 630 -13.29 -3.11 22.60
C LEU A 630 -12.55 -2.59 23.84
N PRO A 631 -11.90 -3.42 24.67
CA PRO A 631 -11.26 -2.95 25.90
C PRO A 631 -10.10 -1.97 25.63
N VAL A 632 -9.94 -0.97 26.49
CA VAL A 632 -8.83 0.00 26.41
C VAL A 632 -7.54 -0.65 26.89
N SER A 633 -6.44 -0.38 26.21
CA SER A 633 -5.12 -0.81 26.63
C SER A 633 -4.46 0.24 27.54
N TYR A 634 -3.92 -0.21 28.67
CA TYR A 634 -3.34 0.66 29.69
C TYR A 634 -1.83 0.47 29.81
N ASN A 635 -1.12 1.54 30.13
CA ASN A 635 0.30 1.48 30.45
C ASN A 635 0.47 0.81 31.82
N ILE A 636 1.25 -0.27 31.88
CA ILE A 636 1.45 -1.05 33.10
C ILE A 636 2.25 -0.30 34.17
N LEU A 637 3.05 0.71 33.79
CA LEU A 637 3.91 1.45 34.72
C LEU A 637 3.16 2.55 35.49
N ASN A 638 2.13 3.15 34.88
CA ASN A 638 1.46 4.31 35.47
C ASN A 638 -0.08 4.30 35.40
N GLY A 639 -0.67 3.28 34.79
CA GLY A 639 -2.13 3.11 34.71
C GLY A 639 -2.83 4.05 33.73
N LYS A 640 -2.08 4.89 32.99
CA LYS A 640 -2.66 5.79 32.01
C LYS A 640 -3.09 5.02 30.75
N PRO A 641 -4.22 5.36 30.11
CA PRO A 641 -4.58 4.80 28.81
C PRO A 641 -3.48 5.05 27.77
N ARG A 642 -3.11 4.03 27.00
CA ARG A 642 -2.10 4.17 25.95
C ARG A 642 -2.65 4.95 24.76
N GLY A 643 -1.81 5.80 24.15
CA GLY A 643 -2.19 6.62 22.98
C GLY A 643 -2.96 7.91 23.32
N GLY A 644 -3.15 8.21 24.62
CA GLY A 644 -3.89 9.37 25.12
C GLY A 644 -3.18 10.72 24.96
N ALA A 645 -2.79 11.09 23.75
CA ALA A 645 -2.28 12.44 23.50
C ALA A 645 -3.35 13.52 23.76
N ASN A 646 -2.91 14.74 24.10
CA ASN A 646 -3.79 15.91 24.28
C ASN A 646 -4.67 16.17 23.03
N PRO A 647 -5.91 16.68 23.17
CA PRO A 647 -6.84 16.84 22.04
C PRO A 647 -6.28 17.57 20.83
N LEU A 648 -5.60 18.71 21.04
CA LEU A 648 -4.96 19.47 19.96
C LEU A 648 -3.87 18.67 19.24
N ARG A 649 -3.06 17.93 19.99
CA ARG A 649 -2.02 17.06 19.45
C ARG A 649 -2.61 15.86 18.71
N ARG A 650 -3.77 15.35 19.13
CA ARG A 650 -4.48 14.29 18.40
C ARG A 650 -5.04 14.78 17.09
N MET A 651 -5.64 15.98 17.08
CA MET A 651 -6.09 16.63 15.85
C MET A 651 -4.90 16.86 14.91
N PHE A 652 -3.80 17.40 15.42
CA PHE A 652 -2.57 17.57 14.65
C PHE A 652 -2.07 16.24 14.09
N ASN A 653 -1.88 15.24 14.96
CA ASN A 653 -1.42 13.93 14.52
C ASN A 653 -2.40 13.34 13.50
N ALA A 654 -3.73 13.42 13.67
CA ALA A 654 -4.75 12.91 12.73
C ALA A 654 -4.70 13.61 11.37
N ALA A 655 -4.54 14.93 11.36
CA ALA A 655 -4.55 15.75 10.15
C ALA A 655 -3.23 15.72 9.39
N TYR A 656 -2.09 15.53 10.09
CA TYR A 656 -0.76 15.69 9.51
C TYR A 656 0.02 14.37 9.43
N ALA A 657 0.84 14.27 8.38
CA ALA A 657 1.79 13.17 8.18
C ALA A 657 2.83 13.05 9.31
N PHE A 658 3.29 14.18 9.86
CA PHE A 658 4.27 14.23 10.93
C PHE A 658 3.59 14.00 12.28
N ARG A 659 3.96 12.89 12.94
CA ARG A 659 3.43 12.57 14.26
C ARG A 659 4.39 13.05 15.33
N ILE A 660 3.85 13.77 16.30
CA ILE A 660 4.57 14.09 17.52
C ILE A 660 4.16 13.07 18.57
N LEU A 661 5.12 12.38 19.16
CA LEU A 661 4.93 11.26 20.11
C LEU A 661 5.44 11.58 21.53
N GLU A 662 4.82 10.99 22.55
CA GLU A 662 5.22 11.24 23.94
C GLU A 662 6.62 10.69 24.21
N GLY A 663 7.38 11.37 25.07
CA GLY A 663 8.70 10.90 25.50
C GLY A 663 8.57 9.63 26.34
N ASN A 664 9.50 8.69 26.17
CA ASN A 664 9.62 7.56 27.09
C ASN A 664 10.07 8.08 28.47
N SER A 665 9.59 7.47 29.55
CA SER A 665 10.04 7.77 30.90
C SER A 665 11.39 7.13 31.23
N GLU A 666 12.11 7.71 32.20
CA GLU A 666 13.37 7.16 32.75
C GLU A 666 13.20 5.72 33.26
N ALA A 667 11.99 5.32 33.71
CA ALA A 667 11.68 3.95 34.11
C ALA A 667 11.84 2.94 32.96
N LEU A 668 11.44 3.32 31.74
CA LEU A 668 11.57 2.48 30.56
C LEU A 668 13.05 2.30 30.17
N TRP A 669 13.89 3.32 30.41
CA TRP A 669 15.34 3.20 30.24
C TRP A 669 15.93 2.15 31.18
N LEU A 670 15.50 2.11 32.45
CA LEU A 670 15.97 1.11 33.40
C LEU A 670 15.59 -0.31 32.96
N LEU A 671 14.34 -0.54 32.57
CA LEU A 671 13.86 -1.84 32.10
C LEU A 671 14.64 -2.34 30.87
N LYS A 672 14.94 -1.43 29.94
CA LYS A 672 15.74 -1.75 28.75
C LYS A 672 17.20 -2.09 29.06
N ASN A 673 17.82 -1.37 29.99
CA ASN A 673 19.24 -1.52 30.30
C ASN A 673 19.54 -2.58 31.39
N SER A 674 18.50 -3.10 32.04
CA SER A 674 18.62 -4.12 33.08
C SER A 674 18.60 -5.55 32.54
N ASN A 675 18.32 -5.77 31.25
CA ASN A 675 18.18 -7.10 30.67
C ASN A 675 17.15 -7.96 31.44
N PHE A 676 16.08 -7.31 31.91
CA PHE A 676 15.02 -7.96 32.67
C PHE A 676 14.31 -9.01 31.81
N ASP A 677 14.19 -10.27 32.25
CA ASP A 677 13.44 -11.33 31.56
C ASP A 677 11.95 -11.11 31.82
N GLU A 678 11.28 -10.55 30.83
CA GLU A 678 9.93 -10.01 30.89
C GLU A 678 8.85 -11.05 30.57
N ARG A 679 9.11 -12.34 30.82
CA ARG A 679 8.06 -13.40 30.80
C ARG A 679 6.84 -13.12 31.72
N LEU A 680 6.88 -12.02 32.48
CA LEU A 680 5.78 -11.41 33.23
C LEU A 680 4.77 -10.61 32.36
N SER A 681 4.73 -10.84 31.05
CA SER A 681 3.73 -10.22 30.15
C SER A 681 2.29 -10.39 30.70
N THR A 682 1.42 -9.42 30.40
CA THR A 682 -0.01 -9.45 30.79
C THR A 682 -0.81 -10.57 30.11
N TYR A 683 -0.15 -11.38 29.27
CA TYR A 683 -0.71 -12.60 28.69
C TYR A 683 -0.73 -13.80 29.63
N THR A 684 -0.11 -13.71 30.80
CA THR A 684 -0.16 -14.76 31.80
C THR A 684 -0.44 -14.16 33.18
N SER A 685 -1.32 -14.77 33.97
CA SER A 685 -1.52 -14.38 35.37
C SER A 685 -0.32 -14.79 36.24
N PRO A 686 -0.16 -14.24 37.45
CA PRO A 686 0.83 -14.74 38.42
C PRO A 686 0.66 -16.23 38.76
N ASP A 687 -0.55 -16.76 38.61
CA ASP A 687 -0.90 -18.16 38.89
C ASP A 687 -0.70 -19.09 37.67
N GLY A 688 -0.20 -18.57 36.54
CA GLY A 688 0.06 -19.36 35.32
C GLY A 688 -1.11 -19.48 34.34
N ILE A 689 -2.20 -18.73 34.55
CA ILE A 689 -3.39 -18.72 33.68
C ILE A 689 -3.07 -17.97 32.39
N LYS A 690 -3.39 -18.55 31.23
CA LYS A 690 -3.16 -17.91 29.92
C LYS A 690 -4.28 -16.92 29.62
N LEU A 691 -3.93 -15.67 29.39
CA LEU A 691 -4.83 -14.54 29.12
C LEU A 691 -4.79 -14.09 27.64
N GLN A 692 -4.22 -14.88 26.74
CA GLN A 692 -3.97 -14.51 25.33
C GLN A 692 -5.23 -14.18 24.53
N ASP A 693 -6.35 -14.84 24.84
CA ASP A 693 -7.61 -14.67 24.12
C ASP A 693 -8.59 -13.75 24.88
N GLU A 694 -8.25 -13.38 26.12
CA GLU A 694 -9.08 -12.60 27.05
C GLU A 694 -8.74 -11.11 27.08
N ASN A 695 -9.14 -10.38 26.04
CA ASN A 695 -8.86 -8.95 25.92
C ASN A 695 -9.42 -8.10 27.09
N GLY A 696 -10.61 -8.42 27.60
CA GLY A 696 -11.26 -7.73 28.72
C GLY A 696 -10.49 -7.89 30.04
N VAL A 697 -10.14 -9.13 30.37
CA VAL A 697 -9.35 -9.46 31.57
C VAL A 697 -7.96 -8.83 31.49
N ARG A 698 -7.29 -8.86 30.33
CA ARG A 698 -5.98 -8.21 30.17
C ARG A 698 -6.03 -6.70 30.36
N SER A 699 -7.03 -6.03 29.81
CA SER A 699 -7.22 -4.59 29.99
C SER A 699 -7.37 -4.23 31.47
N LYS A 700 -8.21 -4.97 32.20
CA LYS A 700 -8.38 -4.81 33.65
C LYS A 700 -7.09 -5.10 34.42
N PHE A 701 -6.35 -6.14 34.01
CA PHE A 701 -5.10 -6.51 34.65
C PHE A 701 -4.01 -5.45 34.44
N GLN A 702 -3.83 -4.95 33.20
CA GLN A 702 -2.93 -3.84 32.88
C GLN A 702 -3.22 -2.62 33.74
N LYS A 703 -4.50 -2.21 33.81
CA LYS A 703 -4.93 -1.09 34.64
C LYS A 703 -4.63 -1.32 36.12
N ALA A 704 -4.96 -2.50 36.64
CA ALA A 704 -4.73 -2.84 38.04
C ALA A 704 -3.24 -2.85 38.41
N ILE A 705 -2.35 -3.22 37.49
CA ILE A 705 -0.89 -3.12 37.67
C ILE A 705 -0.47 -1.65 37.69
N GLY A 706 -0.93 -0.84 36.73
CA GLY A 706 -0.58 0.58 36.67
C GLY A 706 -1.15 1.44 37.81
N ASP A 707 -2.29 1.03 38.37
CA ASP A 707 -2.91 1.64 39.55
C ASP A 707 -2.27 1.16 40.87
N TRP A 708 -1.29 0.24 40.81
CA TRP A 708 -0.54 -0.17 41.98
C TRP A 708 0.25 1.00 42.56
N ARG A 709 0.29 1.06 43.89
CA ARG A 709 1.08 2.03 44.64
C ARG A 709 1.86 1.29 45.71
N ASN A 710 3.12 1.68 45.91
CA ASN A 710 3.95 1.16 46.99
C ASN A 710 3.54 1.77 48.35
N SER A 711 4.22 1.37 49.44
CA SER A 711 3.98 1.89 50.79
C SER A 711 4.19 3.40 50.95
N ARG A 712 4.87 4.05 49.99
CA ARG A 712 5.11 5.50 49.92
C ARG A 712 4.13 6.23 49.00
N GLY A 713 3.14 5.54 48.43
CA GLY A 713 2.18 6.11 47.50
C GLY A 713 2.73 6.36 46.08
N GLN A 714 3.90 5.83 45.74
CA GLN A 714 4.54 5.98 44.43
C GLN A 714 3.99 4.95 43.44
N SER A 715 3.89 5.33 42.15
CA SER A 715 3.54 4.40 41.08
C SER A 715 4.69 3.44 40.75
N LEU A 716 4.42 2.43 39.93
CA LEU A 716 5.45 1.51 39.46
C LEU A 716 6.53 2.25 38.64
N GLU A 717 6.12 3.23 37.83
CA GLU A 717 7.01 4.13 37.11
C GLU A 717 7.92 4.91 38.07
N ASP A 718 7.35 5.59 39.06
CA ASP A 718 8.11 6.41 40.02
C ASP A 718 9.10 5.57 40.83
N ALA A 719 8.69 4.37 41.25
CA ALA A 719 9.54 3.43 41.98
C ALA A 719 10.73 2.96 41.13
N LEU A 720 10.53 2.74 39.83
CA LEU A 720 11.60 2.38 38.90
C LEU A 720 12.52 3.57 38.58
N VAL A 721 11.99 4.79 38.50
CA VAL A 721 12.79 6.01 38.33
C VAL A 721 13.69 6.24 39.55
N GLU A 722 13.16 6.09 40.76
CA GLU A 722 13.96 6.17 41.99
C GLU A 722 15.06 5.10 41.99
N LEU A 723 14.72 3.85 41.66
CA LEU A 723 15.67 2.74 41.56
C LEU A 723 16.77 3.01 40.52
N SER A 724 16.45 3.64 39.39
CA SER A 724 17.44 3.96 38.34
C SER A 724 18.49 4.98 38.77
N LYS A 725 18.21 5.76 39.83
CA LYS A 725 19.11 6.79 40.37
C LYS A 725 20.00 6.25 41.48
N GLU A 726 19.74 5.04 41.99
CA GLU A 726 20.54 4.43 43.04
C GLU A 726 21.92 4.00 42.51
N LYS A 727 22.99 4.46 43.18
CA LYS A 727 24.38 4.16 42.80
C LYS A 727 24.64 2.66 42.69
N ARG A 728 24.13 1.86 43.64
CA ARG A 728 24.27 0.39 43.66
C ARG A 728 23.60 -0.30 42.47
N ILE A 729 22.50 0.27 41.96
CA ILE A 729 21.80 -0.25 40.79
C ILE A 729 22.61 0.02 39.53
N ILE A 730 23.14 1.24 39.40
CA ILE A 730 24.03 1.63 38.29
C ILE A 730 25.30 0.78 38.30
N GLU A 731 25.93 0.59 39.47
CA GLU A 731 27.10 -0.28 39.66
C GLU A 731 26.79 -1.73 39.23
N SER A 732 25.64 -2.28 39.64
CA SER A 732 25.21 -3.63 39.27
C SER A 732 24.91 -3.78 37.77
N ILE A 733 24.37 -2.75 37.10
CA ILE A 733 24.17 -2.74 35.64
C ILE A 733 25.51 -2.70 34.91
N ASN A 734 26.47 -1.91 35.42
CA ASN A 734 27.81 -1.83 34.85
C ASN A 734 28.60 -3.14 35.04
N GLU A 735 28.43 -3.80 36.18
CA GLU A 735 28.98 -5.13 36.45
C GLU A 735 28.40 -6.18 35.49
N MET A 736 27.09 -6.20 35.30
CA MET A 736 26.44 -7.04 34.28
C MET A 736 27.01 -6.78 32.88
N ARG A 737 27.13 -5.52 32.47
CA ARG A 737 27.72 -5.18 31.16
C ARG A 737 29.17 -5.64 31.04
N LYS A 738 29.93 -5.59 32.14
CA LYS A 738 31.33 -6.04 32.19
C LYS A 738 31.43 -7.56 32.07
N ASP A 739 30.60 -8.30 32.80
CA ASP A 739 30.55 -9.77 32.71
C ASP A 739 30.13 -10.23 31.31
N MET A 740 29.15 -9.55 30.72
CA MET A 740 28.74 -9.81 29.34
C MET A 740 29.88 -9.52 28.35
N LYS A 741 30.63 -8.42 28.53
CA LYS A 741 31.81 -8.10 27.70
C LYS A 741 32.91 -9.15 27.82
N ASN A 742 33.01 -9.83 28.97
CA ASN A 742 34.00 -10.88 29.21
C ASN A 742 33.54 -12.26 28.72
N GLY A 743 32.38 -12.37 28.04
CA GLY A 743 31.87 -13.63 27.50
C GLY A 743 31.17 -14.52 28.53
N ASN A 744 30.85 -14.02 29.73
CA ASN A 744 30.23 -14.80 30.81
C ASN A 744 28.70 -14.91 30.65
N TYR A 745 28.22 -15.42 29.52
CA TYR A 745 26.79 -15.51 29.20
C TYR A 745 26.02 -16.56 30.01
N ASP A 746 26.71 -17.48 30.68
CA ASP A 746 26.12 -18.52 31.52
C ASP A 746 25.54 -17.97 32.84
N ILE A 747 25.86 -16.72 33.16
CA ILE A 747 25.38 -16.04 34.35
C ILE A 747 23.93 -15.60 34.13
N ASP A 748 22.98 -16.27 34.80
CA ASP A 748 21.55 -15.94 34.75
C ASP A 748 21.32 -14.49 35.21
N PRO A 749 20.95 -13.57 34.30
CA PRO A 749 20.84 -12.15 34.63
C PRO A 749 19.76 -11.88 35.69
N MET A 750 18.75 -12.76 35.80
CA MET A 750 17.62 -12.58 36.71
C MET A 750 17.96 -12.93 38.15
N LYS A 751 19.06 -13.65 38.36
CA LYS A 751 19.47 -14.14 39.67
C LYS A 751 20.79 -13.55 40.11
N ALA A 752 21.71 -13.31 39.17
CA ALA A 752 23.06 -12.91 39.47
C ALA A 752 23.19 -11.41 39.80
N TYR A 753 22.33 -10.57 39.24
CA TYR A 753 22.47 -9.11 39.38
C TYR A 753 21.44 -8.51 40.32
N TYR A 754 21.94 -7.71 41.26
CA TYR A 754 21.13 -7.06 42.29
C TYR A 754 19.99 -6.22 41.71
N HIS A 755 20.25 -5.49 40.63
CA HIS A 755 19.24 -4.65 39.99
C HIS A 755 18.04 -5.47 39.47
N ASN A 756 18.26 -6.62 38.85
CA ASN A 756 17.19 -7.48 38.34
C ASN A 756 16.37 -8.14 39.44
N VAL A 757 17.01 -8.51 40.55
CA VAL A 757 16.30 -9.03 41.73
C VAL A 757 15.35 -7.97 42.29
N ARG A 758 15.79 -6.70 42.36
CA ARG A 758 14.95 -5.60 42.88
C ARG A 758 13.82 -5.25 41.92
N ILE A 759 14.10 -5.15 40.62
CA ILE A 759 13.06 -4.94 39.59
C ILE A 759 12.01 -6.07 39.65
N LYS A 760 12.45 -7.33 39.74
CA LYS A 760 11.57 -8.50 39.86
C LYS A 760 10.66 -8.42 41.06
N GLN A 761 11.21 -8.11 42.23
CA GLN A 761 10.44 -7.99 43.48
C GLN A 761 9.32 -6.95 43.35
N ILE A 762 9.63 -5.78 42.80
CA ILE A 762 8.65 -4.70 42.63
C ILE A 762 7.57 -5.13 41.63
N MET A 763 7.96 -5.66 40.46
CA MET A 763 7.06 -6.09 39.40
C MET A 763 6.14 -7.25 39.82
N GLU A 764 6.67 -8.29 40.47
CA GLU A 764 5.89 -9.43 40.93
C GLU A 764 4.92 -9.04 42.07
N ASN A 765 5.35 -8.17 42.98
CA ASN A 765 4.48 -7.67 44.03
C ASN A 765 3.31 -6.87 43.45
N ALA A 766 3.60 -5.96 42.51
CA ALA A 766 2.58 -5.21 41.78
C ALA A 766 1.60 -6.15 41.06
N ARG A 767 2.10 -7.16 40.34
CA ARG A 767 1.27 -8.14 39.63
C ARG A 767 0.41 -9.01 40.55
N LYS A 768 0.95 -9.49 41.68
CA LYS A 768 0.19 -10.31 42.65
C LYS A 768 -0.96 -9.52 43.27
N ILE A 769 -0.69 -8.28 43.70
CA ILE A 769 -1.71 -7.39 44.26
C ILE A 769 -2.73 -6.99 43.19
N ALA A 770 -2.28 -6.71 41.96
CA ALA A 770 -3.19 -6.41 40.86
C ALA A 770 -4.10 -7.60 40.52
N TRP A 771 -3.55 -8.81 40.48
CA TRP A 771 -4.29 -10.03 40.18
C TRP A 771 -5.33 -10.34 41.26
N SER A 772 -4.98 -10.22 42.54
CA SER A 772 -5.93 -10.46 43.64
C SER A 772 -7.10 -9.46 43.65
N ARG A 773 -6.88 -8.23 43.16
CA ARG A 773 -7.95 -7.24 43.00
C ARG A 773 -8.94 -7.62 41.90
N ILE A 774 -8.48 -8.21 40.80
CA ILE A 774 -9.35 -8.56 39.67
C ILE A 774 -9.91 -9.99 39.74
N SER A 775 -9.29 -10.88 40.52
CA SER A 775 -9.72 -12.27 40.69
C SER A 775 -11.08 -12.44 41.34
N ALA A 776 -11.58 -11.41 42.04
CA ALA A 776 -12.92 -11.38 42.61
C ALA A 776 -14.02 -11.09 41.56
N SER A 777 -13.66 -10.69 40.35
CA SER A 777 -14.65 -10.40 39.30
C SER A 777 -15.23 -11.68 38.70
N GLY A 778 -16.54 -11.69 38.42
CA GLY A 778 -17.23 -12.88 37.89
C GLY A 778 -16.70 -13.38 36.54
N GLU A 779 -16.10 -12.50 35.74
CA GLU A 779 -15.45 -12.84 34.46
C GLU A 779 -14.15 -13.63 34.69
N VAL A 780 -13.30 -13.20 35.64
CA VAL A 780 -12.06 -13.91 35.99
C VAL A 780 -12.35 -15.22 36.70
N GLN A 781 -13.40 -15.29 37.52
CA GLN A 781 -13.82 -16.55 38.17
C GLN A 781 -14.30 -17.59 37.16
N LYS A 782 -15.05 -17.17 36.13
CA LYS A 782 -15.44 -18.06 35.01
C LYS A 782 -14.22 -18.59 34.28
N LEU A 783 -13.26 -17.72 33.96
CA LEU A 783 -12.01 -18.11 33.33
C LEU A 783 -11.23 -19.14 34.15
N ILE A 784 -11.10 -18.92 35.46
CA ILE A 784 -10.41 -19.84 36.37
C ILE A 784 -11.13 -21.21 36.38
N ALA A 785 -12.46 -21.22 36.40
CA ALA A 785 -13.24 -22.46 36.35
C ALA A 785 -13.08 -23.20 35.02
N GLU A 786 -13.11 -22.48 33.89
CA GLU A 786 -12.92 -23.04 32.56
C GLU A 786 -11.53 -23.65 32.38
N GLN A 787 -10.47 -22.96 32.84
CA GLN A 787 -9.11 -23.48 32.76
C GLN A 787 -8.92 -24.72 33.65
N LYS A 788 -9.46 -24.71 34.88
CA LYS A 788 -9.49 -25.92 35.73
C LYS A 788 -10.19 -27.09 35.05
N SER A 789 -11.30 -26.84 34.35
CA SER A 789 -12.00 -27.88 33.58
C SER A 789 -11.17 -28.42 32.42
N LEU A 790 -10.37 -27.57 31.77
CA LEU A 790 -9.49 -27.94 30.66
C LEU A 790 -8.31 -28.77 31.15
N GLU A 791 -7.71 -28.39 32.28
CA GLU A 791 -6.63 -29.13 32.94
C GLU A 791 -7.11 -30.51 33.37
N LEU A 792 -8.31 -30.60 33.94
CA LEU A 792 -8.95 -31.89 34.27
C LEU A 792 -9.15 -32.75 33.01
N ARG A 793 -9.71 -32.19 31.93
CA ARG A 793 -9.89 -32.90 30.65
C ARG A 793 -8.57 -33.34 30.02
N THR A 794 -7.53 -32.51 30.10
CA THR A 794 -6.19 -32.82 29.58
C THR A 794 -5.54 -33.92 30.39
N SER A 795 -5.66 -33.87 31.73
CA SER A 795 -5.19 -34.90 32.65
C SER A 795 -5.93 -36.22 32.43
N GLN A 796 -7.26 -36.18 32.25
CA GLN A 796 -8.08 -37.35 31.92
C GLN A 796 -7.69 -37.94 30.56
N SER A 797 -7.51 -37.13 29.52
CA SER A 797 -7.04 -37.57 28.20
C SER A 797 -5.64 -38.19 28.27
N ARG A 798 -4.72 -37.57 29.01
CA ARG A 798 -3.38 -38.13 29.27
C ARG A 798 -3.48 -39.46 30.00
N SER A 799 -4.33 -39.56 31.02
CA SER A 799 -4.56 -40.79 31.77
C SER A 799 -5.14 -41.90 30.89
N GLN A 800 -6.12 -41.59 30.03
CA GLN A 800 -6.73 -42.53 29.08
C GLN A 800 -5.73 -43.01 28.02
N THR A 801 -4.93 -42.11 27.46
CA THR A 801 -3.89 -42.46 26.46
C THR A 801 -2.68 -43.15 27.07
N SER A 802 -2.33 -42.86 28.33
CA SER A 802 -1.26 -43.58 29.04
C SER A 802 -1.69 -44.97 29.49
N THR A 803 -2.98 -45.18 29.80
CA THR A 803 -3.50 -46.48 30.24
C THR A 803 -3.84 -47.41 29.07
N GLN A 804 -4.27 -46.89 27.92
CA GLN A 804 -4.51 -47.72 26.73
C GLN A 804 -3.23 -48.39 26.18
N ASN A 805 -2.04 -47.84 26.44
CA ASN A 805 -0.76 -48.45 26.05
C ASN A 805 -0.21 -49.47 27.05
N LEU A 806 -0.74 -49.58 28.27
CA LEU A 806 -0.30 -50.60 29.22
C LEU A 806 -1.10 -51.91 29.07
N LEU A 807 -2.36 -51.82 28.62
CA LEU A 807 -3.20 -53.00 28.34
C LEU A 807 -2.95 -53.62 26.95
N SER A 808 -2.29 -52.92 26.03
CA SER A 808 -1.85 -53.46 24.73
C SER A 808 -0.48 -54.13 24.76
N ILE A 809 0.26 -54.03 25.88
CA ILE A 809 1.52 -54.75 26.11
C ILE A 809 1.28 -56.13 26.75
N TYR A 810 0.07 -56.38 27.27
CA TYR A 810 -0.35 -57.66 27.89
C TYR A 810 -1.42 -58.43 27.07
N LYS A 811 -1.63 -58.08 25.80
CA LYS A 811 -2.29 -58.91 24.79
C LYS A 811 -1.28 -59.22 23.71
#